data_AF-A0A936B3T8-F1
#
_entry.id   AF-A0A936B3T8-F1
#
_cell.length_a   1.000
_cell.length_b   1.000
_cell.length_c   1.000
_cell.angle_alpha   90.00
_cell.angle_beta   90.00
_cell.angle_gamma   90.00
#
_symmetry.space_group_name_H-M   'P 1'
#
loop_
_entity.id
_entity.type
_entity.pdbx_description
1 polymer ?
#
loop_
_entity_poly.entity_id
_entity_poly.type
_entity_poly.pdbx_seq_one_letter_code
_entity_poly.pdbx_strand_id
1 'polypeptide(L)'
;MTRSKLPRLFPFLLAALLIAGLWLAVGQAPAVPTAYAADTDIRINEIMASNSSTLQDEDGDYSDWVELYNSRADPVNLNGWYLTDNAAVPTKWQLPAVTLNPNSYLVIFASSKNRAVAGSELHTNFALSAGGEYLGLRLPNGTTVIDEYAPSFPALGADVAYGVVFTGTRGFLSVPTPGATNDTAVPLVTISVPSGVFTAAFNVELSAVYLAPGDVIRYTTNGSEPTAASTLYTGPINITNRTRLRARVVRGGSLLGPTSYAIYIRLDNAIATTSSNVPLVVVESFGVNMGTGTTPSQVVAVIIPVGNGPITDRAQIIDLPEYAGFAGMRIRGSSSGGFAKKQYSFDLWNDYTTQEIEASLLGMPTESDWILYAPGRFDRNMISNSFAHQLAKDMGMYGARTQFVELYLNDNANSNTTLVDASDYDGIYVLMENMKRGEDRVDVQGLETTDNAAPEITGGYIWTIDRSDFNEYAFRLAGYNNYPGNENGGSSSWINITYPKADVLTIPQRDYFVNYMTEFAGVMTGPTALDPVNGYPKYIDVDSWIDGYLLDVFVKDPDALRLSHFFSKPRYGKLYNDIAWDYDRTMGSTDGRDIDPCGMINYVPTFNPAGDNGTLFNYWEQLLEDVDFYVRFADRWYDLRLNGPFNTAYMNPLVDGLAAQVSAEAYTREIARWDTPASNDYGPRNSNPTVCSAAYGLTINTYQREVDFFKWWLNRRMVWMDDTHLNLHPPTVNIAGTTAVITPAPSAPGGSTLYYTLDGSDPRLPGGALSLNAIAYSGPAALTQSTWVYARTYDPTQPPTPLERDWQSVLSGQPSGRFHQSGHLRNPLRPRRKRRL
;
A
#
# COMPACT_ATOMS: atom_id res chain seq x y z
N MET A 1 12.09 69.48 11.27
CA MET A 1 13.13 69.32 10.22
C MET A 1 13.70 67.92 10.39
N THR A 2 13.82 67.05 9.39
CA THR A 2 13.72 67.20 7.92
C THR A 2 13.40 65.86 7.26
N ARG A 3 12.41 65.82 6.34
CA ARG A 3 12.24 64.90 5.15
C ARG A 3 12.32 63.37 5.39
N SER A 4 11.54 62.46 4.80
CA SER A 4 10.34 62.42 3.94
C SER A 4 9.95 60.91 3.79
N LYS A 5 8.79 60.43 3.31
CA LYS A 5 7.67 60.99 2.52
C LYS A 5 6.38 60.13 2.76
N LEU A 6 5.25 60.53 2.17
CA LEU A 6 4.02 59.72 1.92
C LEU A 6 3.91 59.45 0.38
N PRO A 7 2.79 58.98 -0.25
CA PRO A 7 1.49 58.39 0.19
C PRO A 7 1.14 57.03 -0.51
N ARG A 8 0.18 56.18 -0.05
CA ARG A 8 -1.32 56.12 -0.08
C ARG A 8 -2.06 55.77 -1.41
N LEU A 9 -2.81 54.66 -1.36
CA LEU A 9 -4.24 54.40 -1.73
C LEU A 9 -4.87 54.90 -3.06
N PHE A 10 -5.36 53.93 -3.89
CA PHE A 10 -6.73 53.75 -4.48
C PHE A 10 -7.49 54.92 -5.18
N PRO A 11 -8.53 54.66 -6.02
CA PRO A 11 -8.70 53.76 -7.20
C PRO A 11 -9.27 54.55 -8.44
N PHE A 12 -9.76 53.92 -9.54
CA PHE A 12 -10.98 54.34 -10.31
C PHE A 12 -11.36 53.42 -11.51
N LEU A 13 -12.54 53.71 -12.12
CA LEU A 13 -13.31 52.93 -13.11
C LEU A 13 -12.93 53.15 -14.61
N LEU A 14 -13.42 52.21 -15.44
CA LEU A 14 -13.84 52.29 -16.87
C LEU A 14 -13.23 53.35 -17.81
N ALA A 15 -12.68 52.88 -18.94
CA ALA A 15 -12.91 53.46 -20.27
C ALA A 15 -12.63 52.44 -21.38
N ALA A 16 -13.37 52.50 -22.49
CA ALA A 16 -13.16 51.70 -23.69
C ALA A 16 -12.72 52.56 -24.88
N LEU A 17 -12.16 51.93 -25.91
CA LEU A 17 -11.99 52.42 -27.29
C LEU A 17 -11.13 53.68 -27.54
N LEU A 18 -9.87 53.46 -27.98
CA LEU A 18 -9.38 53.76 -29.35
C LEU A 18 -7.85 53.91 -29.42
N ILE A 19 -7.15 52.90 -29.93
CA ILE A 19 -5.99 53.10 -30.81
C ILE A 19 -6.07 52.07 -31.94
N ALA A 20 -6.17 52.56 -33.18
CA ALA A 20 -5.95 51.78 -34.39
C ALA A 20 -4.72 52.36 -35.10
N GLY A 21 -3.79 51.51 -35.54
CA GLY A 21 -2.65 51.95 -36.35
C GLY A 21 -1.40 51.08 -36.25
N LEU A 22 -1.24 50.15 -37.23
CA LEU A 22 -0.01 49.40 -37.58
C LEU A 22 0.57 48.53 -36.44
N TRP A 23 0.57 47.20 -36.56
CA TRP A 23 1.41 46.51 -37.55
C TRP A 23 0.67 45.40 -38.32
N LEU A 24 0.75 45.47 -39.64
CA LEU A 24 0.42 44.37 -40.55
C LEU A 24 1.61 43.40 -40.61
N ALA A 25 1.63 42.47 -39.66
CA ALA A 25 2.34 41.21 -39.80
C ALA A 25 1.30 40.11 -39.64
N VAL A 26 0.80 39.60 -40.77
CA VAL A 26 0.07 38.32 -40.77
C VAL A 26 1.11 37.25 -40.46
N GLY A 27 1.33 37.02 -39.17
CA GLY A 27 1.90 35.78 -38.70
C GLY A 27 0.99 34.69 -39.22
N GLN A 28 1.48 33.91 -40.19
CA GLN A 28 0.82 32.69 -40.61
C GLN A 28 0.51 31.89 -39.34
N ALA A 29 -0.69 31.30 -39.26
CA ALA A 29 -0.88 30.17 -38.35
C ALA A 29 0.34 29.24 -38.55
N PRO A 30 0.97 28.74 -37.47
CA PRO A 30 2.13 27.86 -37.62
C PRO A 30 1.73 26.81 -38.64
N ALA A 31 2.47 26.75 -39.74
CA ALA A 31 2.08 25.92 -40.87
C ALA A 31 1.82 24.53 -40.29
N VAL A 32 0.61 23.99 -40.52
CA VAL A 32 0.32 22.58 -40.25
C VAL A 32 1.50 21.84 -40.86
N PRO A 33 2.34 21.14 -40.06
CA PRO A 33 3.56 20.58 -40.57
C PRO A 33 3.16 19.67 -41.72
N THR A 34 3.57 20.07 -42.93
CA THR A 34 3.28 19.37 -44.17
C THR A 34 3.67 17.94 -43.97
N ALA A 35 2.67 17.05 -43.90
CA ALA A 35 2.75 15.64 -43.53
C ALA A 35 4.12 15.20 -43.00
N TYR A 36 4.23 15.06 -41.68
CA TYR A 36 5.16 14.05 -41.16
C TYR A 36 4.68 12.70 -41.70
N ALA A 37 5.18 12.32 -42.87
CA ALA A 37 5.31 10.94 -43.27
C ALA A 37 6.34 10.34 -42.29
N ALA A 38 5.84 9.96 -41.11
CA ALA A 38 6.49 8.97 -40.28
C ALA A 38 6.35 7.64 -41.03
N ASP A 39 7.18 7.48 -42.06
CA ASP A 39 7.41 6.20 -42.73
C ASP A 39 8.29 5.36 -41.78
N THR A 40 7.72 5.02 -40.64
CA THR A 40 8.35 4.21 -39.59
C THR A 40 8.17 2.76 -39.96
N ASP A 41 8.97 2.41 -40.96
CA ASP A 41 9.25 1.11 -41.55
C ASP A 41 9.17 -0.09 -40.58
N ILE A 42 9.58 0.11 -39.32
CA ILE A 42 9.32 -0.78 -38.18
C ILE A 42 8.35 -0.06 -37.24
N ARG A 43 7.28 -0.73 -36.80
CA ARG A 43 6.27 -0.14 -35.91
C ARG A 43 5.80 -1.12 -34.84
N ILE A 44 5.15 -0.59 -33.80
CA ILE A 44 4.30 -1.40 -32.91
C ILE A 44 2.98 -1.61 -33.65
N ASN A 45 2.69 -2.85 -33.99
CA ASN A 45 1.61 -3.21 -34.91
C ASN A 45 0.29 -3.52 -34.19
N GLU A 46 0.38 -4.31 -33.12
CA GLU A 46 -0.74 -4.78 -32.32
C GLU A 46 -0.27 -4.90 -30.86
N ILE A 47 -1.15 -4.62 -29.91
CA ILE A 47 -0.93 -4.81 -28.48
C ILE A 47 -2.16 -5.42 -27.81
N MET A 48 -1.90 -6.20 -26.77
CA MET A 48 -2.92 -6.69 -25.85
C MET A 48 -2.38 -6.56 -24.42
N ALA A 49 -3.02 -5.69 -23.63
CA ALA A 49 -2.66 -5.40 -22.23
C ALA A 49 -3.58 -6.08 -21.21
N SER A 50 -4.35 -7.08 -21.68
CA SER A 50 -5.02 -8.04 -20.83
C SER A 50 -5.38 -9.25 -21.70
N ASN A 51 -4.60 -10.30 -21.58
CA ASN A 51 -4.82 -11.56 -22.29
C ASN A 51 -5.44 -12.58 -21.32
N SER A 52 -6.42 -13.36 -21.77
CA SER A 52 -7.11 -14.36 -20.94
C SER A 52 -7.47 -15.63 -21.69
N SER A 53 -7.53 -15.59 -23.02
CA SER A 53 -7.80 -16.76 -23.86
C SER A 53 -7.18 -16.74 -25.26
N THR A 54 -6.57 -15.63 -25.70
CA THR A 54 -6.22 -15.46 -27.13
C THR A 54 -4.89 -16.08 -27.54
N LEU A 55 -3.82 -15.87 -26.76
CA LEU A 55 -2.47 -16.33 -27.07
C LEU A 55 -1.79 -16.85 -25.81
N GLN A 56 -1.45 -18.14 -25.79
CA GLN A 56 -0.75 -18.75 -24.67
C GLN A 56 0.77 -18.68 -24.90
N ASP A 57 1.54 -18.42 -23.84
CA ASP A 57 3.01 -18.41 -23.86
C ASP A 57 3.61 -19.82 -23.63
N GLU A 58 4.93 -19.97 -23.75
CA GLU A 58 5.65 -21.24 -23.68
C GLU A 58 5.53 -21.98 -22.33
N ASP A 59 5.20 -21.26 -21.26
CA ASP A 59 4.97 -21.84 -19.92
C ASP A 59 3.51 -22.28 -19.73
N GLY A 60 2.60 -21.79 -20.57
CA GLY A 60 1.16 -22.03 -20.45
C GLY A 60 0.35 -20.83 -19.96
N ASP A 61 0.94 -19.64 -19.82
CA ASP A 61 0.26 -18.46 -19.29
C ASP A 61 -0.34 -17.59 -20.41
N TYR A 62 -1.46 -16.91 -20.12
CA TYR A 62 -2.01 -15.86 -21.00
C TYR A 62 -1.39 -14.51 -20.66
N SER A 63 -0.08 -14.39 -20.93
CA SER A 63 0.68 -13.14 -20.74
C SER A 63 0.23 -12.03 -21.70
N ASP A 64 0.30 -10.77 -21.28
CA ASP A 64 0.16 -9.61 -22.19
C ASP A 64 1.20 -9.66 -23.30
N TRP A 65 0.97 -8.97 -24.42
CA TRP A 65 1.91 -9.00 -25.54
C TRP A 65 1.90 -7.75 -26.42
N VAL A 66 3.05 -7.54 -27.06
CA VAL A 66 3.34 -6.48 -28.02
C VAL A 66 3.83 -7.13 -29.31
N GLU A 67 3.24 -6.75 -30.44
CA GLU A 67 3.71 -7.17 -31.76
C GLU A 67 4.45 -6.03 -32.48
N LEU A 68 5.60 -6.35 -33.06
CA LEU A 68 6.32 -5.49 -33.99
C LEU A 68 6.13 -5.97 -35.44
N TYR A 69 5.94 -5.03 -36.37
CA TYR A 69 5.84 -5.32 -37.81
C TYR A 69 6.92 -4.59 -38.60
N ASN A 70 7.49 -5.27 -39.60
CA ASN A 70 8.40 -4.68 -40.58
C ASN A 70 7.72 -4.53 -41.94
N SER A 71 7.43 -3.28 -42.33
CA SER A 71 6.86 -2.91 -43.63
C SER A 71 7.90 -2.73 -44.75
N ARG A 72 9.20 -2.87 -44.45
CA ARG A 72 10.27 -2.75 -45.44
C ARG A 72 10.30 -3.90 -46.45
N ALA A 73 10.96 -3.62 -47.57
CA ALA A 73 11.47 -4.65 -48.47
C ALA A 73 12.73 -5.37 -47.95
N ASP A 74 13.41 -4.84 -46.92
CA ASP A 74 14.67 -5.35 -46.36
C ASP A 74 14.52 -5.85 -44.90
N PRO A 75 15.26 -6.91 -44.51
CA PRO A 75 15.28 -7.40 -43.12
C PRO A 75 15.98 -6.41 -42.18
N VAL A 76 15.46 -6.27 -40.95
CA VAL A 76 16.03 -5.39 -39.92
C VAL A 76 16.50 -6.20 -38.72
N ASN A 77 17.74 -5.98 -38.29
CA ASN A 77 18.25 -6.56 -37.05
C ASN A 77 17.90 -5.64 -35.86
N LEU A 78 17.17 -6.19 -34.90
CA LEU A 78 16.66 -5.50 -33.70
C LEU A 78 17.66 -5.51 -32.54
N ASN A 79 18.88 -6.03 -32.72
CA ASN A 79 19.90 -6.10 -31.68
C ASN A 79 20.13 -4.74 -31.01
N GLY A 80 19.86 -4.70 -29.70
CA GLY A 80 20.11 -3.52 -28.89
C GLY A 80 19.07 -2.41 -28.99
N TRP A 81 17.99 -2.59 -29.77
CA TRP A 81 16.80 -1.74 -29.71
C TRP A 81 16.14 -1.85 -28.33
N TYR A 82 15.24 -0.93 -27.99
CA TYR A 82 14.57 -0.92 -26.69
C TYR A 82 13.06 -0.86 -26.82
N LEU A 83 12.37 -1.62 -25.96
CA LEU A 83 10.97 -1.38 -25.59
C LEU A 83 10.90 -0.82 -24.17
N THR A 84 9.92 0.05 -23.95
CA THR A 84 9.64 0.60 -22.61
C THR A 84 8.17 1.00 -22.48
N ASP A 85 7.60 0.72 -21.32
CA ASP A 85 6.29 1.21 -20.84
C ASP A 85 6.39 2.59 -20.15
N ASN A 86 7.61 3.12 -20.00
CA ASN A 86 7.86 4.30 -19.19
C ASN A 86 8.75 5.30 -19.95
N ALA A 87 8.16 6.42 -20.36
CA ALA A 87 8.85 7.49 -21.09
C ALA A 87 10.08 8.08 -20.35
N ALA A 88 10.11 8.02 -19.02
CA ALA A 88 11.25 8.46 -18.20
C ALA A 88 12.36 7.39 -18.09
N VAL A 89 12.09 6.14 -18.49
CA VAL A 89 13.06 5.03 -18.54
C VAL A 89 13.11 4.47 -19.98
N PRO A 90 13.65 5.22 -20.96
CA PRO A 90 13.55 4.87 -22.38
C PRO A 90 14.28 3.58 -22.79
N THR A 91 15.13 3.03 -21.92
CA THR A 91 15.91 1.80 -22.17
C THR A 91 15.52 0.68 -21.17
N LYS A 92 14.23 0.50 -20.88
CA LYS A 92 13.75 -0.41 -19.82
C LYS A 92 14.04 -1.89 -20.12
N TRP A 93 13.73 -2.35 -21.34
CA TRP A 93 14.06 -3.69 -21.82
C TRP A 93 14.75 -3.63 -23.19
N GLN A 94 15.78 -4.45 -23.40
CA GLN A 94 16.62 -4.43 -24.59
C GLN A 94 16.36 -5.67 -25.45
N LEU A 95 16.09 -5.47 -26.74
CA LEU A 95 15.86 -6.55 -27.68
C LEU A 95 17.18 -7.29 -28.00
N PRO A 96 17.17 -8.64 -28.04
CA PRO A 96 18.30 -9.42 -28.50
C PRO A 96 18.45 -9.34 -30.03
N ALA A 97 19.46 -10.03 -30.58
CA ALA A 97 19.79 -10.00 -32.01
C ALA A 97 18.81 -10.80 -32.89
N VAL A 98 17.55 -10.38 -32.93
CA VAL A 98 16.51 -10.92 -33.82
C VAL A 98 16.53 -10.18 -35.15
N THR A 99 16.49 -10.93 -36.25
CA THR A 99 16.29 -10.37 -37.60
C THR A 99 14.82 -10.44 -37.96
N LEU A 100 14.15 -9.29 -37.99
CA LEU A 100 12.76 -9.18 -38.44
C LEU A 100 12.73 -9.01 -39.96
N ASN A 101 12.28 -10.06 -40.65
CA ASN A 101 12.25 -10.12 -42.11
C ASN A 101 11.23 -9.14 -42.73
N PRO A 102 11.33 -8.85 -44.04
CA PRO A 102 10.33 -8.08 -44.78
C PRO A 102 8.92 -8.62 -44.58
N ASN A 103 7.93 -7.74 -44.40
CA ASN A 103 6.51 -8.08 -44.20
C ASN A 103 6.25 -9.13 -43.11
N SER A 104 7.12 -9.20 -42.10
CA SER A 104 7.05 -10.18 -41.02
C SER A 104 6.73 -9.51 -39.68
N TYR A 105 6.18 -10.31 -38.78
CA TYR A 105 5.74 -9.93 -37.45
C TYR A 105 6.64 -10.56 -36.38
N LEU A 106 6.76 -9.92 -35.22
CA LEU A 106 7.44 -10.45 -34.04
C LEU A 106 6.58 -10.16 -32.79
N VAL A 107 6.02 -11.20 -32.19
CA VAL A 107 5.33 -11.12 -30.91
C VAL A 107 6.36 -11.18 -29.78
N ILE A 108 6.15 -10.35 -28.76
CA ILE A 108 6.96 -10.24 -27.55
C ILE A 108 5.99 -10.17 -26.38
N PHE A 109 6.06 -11.11 -25.45
CA PHE A 109 5.22 -11.10 -24.26
C PHE A 109 5.70 -10.04 -23.26
N ALA A 110 4.76 -9.29 -22.69
CA ALA A 110 5.00 -8.37 -21.59
C ALA A 110 4.55 -9.07 -20.29
N SER A 111 5.40 -9.93 -19.75
CA SER A 111 5.05 -10.80 -18.61
C SER A 111 5.94 -10.64 -17.38
N SER A 112 6.82 -9.64 -17.38
CA SER A 112 7.90 -9.45 -16.39
C SER A 112 8.93 -10.59 -16.26
N LYS A 113 8.75 -11.74 -16.95
CA LYS A 113 9.66 -12.91 -16.92
C LYS A 113 11.08 -12.62 -17.46
N ASN A 114 11.29 -11.50 -18.16
CA ASN A 114 12.60 -10.98 -18.59
C ASN A 114 13.49 -11.99 -19.39
N ARG A 115 12.88 -12.72 -20.33
CA ARG A 115 13.59 -13.66 -21.23
C ARG A 115 13.94 -12.95 -22.54
N ALA A 116 15.23 -12.78 -22.81
CA ALA A 116 15.73 -12.05 -23.98
C ALA A 116 16.78 -12.86 -24.77
N VAL A 117 16.42 -14.08 -25.17
CA VAL A 117 17.31 -14.98 -25.95
C VAL A 117 16.85 -15.02 -27.41
N ALA A 118 17.75 -14.70 -28.34
CA ALA A 118 17.42 -14.71 -29.78
C ALA A 118 17.10 -16.14 -30.27
N GLY A 119 15.92 -16.31 -30.87
CA GLY A 119 15.44 -17.60 -31.36
C GLY A 119 14.58 -18.39 -30.35
N SER A 120 14.44 -17.89 -29.13
CA SER A 120 13.44 -18.33 -28.15
C SER A 120 12.26 -17.36 -28.13
N GLU A 121 11.21 -17.71 -27.39
CA GLU A 121 10.16 -16.77 -27.03
C GLU A 121 10.72 -15.61 -26.19
N LEU A 122 10.17 -14.41 -26.38
CA LEU A 122 10.69 -13.18 -25.79
C LEU A 122 9.71 -12.63 -24.76
N HIS A 123 10.23 -12.35 -23.57
CA HIS A 123 9.48 -11.76 -22.46
C HIS A 123 10.17 -10.50 -21.94
N THR A 124 9.44 -9.39 -21.85
CA THR A 124 9.97 -8.14 -21.29
C THR A 124 10.17 -8.24 -19.76
N ASN A 125 10.80 -7.23 -19.17
CA ASN A 125 10.92 -7.08 -17.71
C ASN A 125 9.82 -6.19 -17.10
N PHE A 126 8.65 -6.17 -17.75
CA PHE A 126 7.44 -5.48 -17.32
C PHE A 126 6.20 -6.23 -17.83
N ALA A 127 5.02 -5.88 -17.32
CA ALA A 127 3.72 -6.24 -17.89
C ALA A 127 3.02 -4.98 -18.42
N LEU A 128 1.91 -5.11 -19.14
CA LEU A 128 1.18 -3.93 -19.63
C LEU A 128 0.01 -3.58 -18.72
N SER A 129 -0.25 -2.30 -18.52
CA SER A 129 -1.45 -1.87 -17.80
C SER A 129 -2.70 -1.94 -18.68
N ALA A 130 -3.66 -2.78 -18.30
CA ALA A 130 -5.00 -2.82 -18.89
C ALA A 130 -5.73 -1.46 -18.84
N GLY A 131 -5.38 -0.59 -17.89
CA GLY A 131 -5.89 0.78 -17.79
C GLY A 131 -5.37 1.74 -18.86
N GLY A 132 -4.32 1.35 -19.61
CA GLY A 132 -3.66 2.16 -20.62
C GLY A 132 -2.48 2.96 -20.07
N GLU A 133 -1.31 2.78 -20.66
CA GLU A 133 -0.06 3.45 -20.27
C GLU A 133 0.81 3.83 -21.47
N TYR A 134 1.95 4.47 -21.24
CA TYR A 134 2.92 4.75 -22.31
C TYR A 134 3.49 3.43 -22.86
N LEU A 135 3.78 3.36 -24.16
CA LEU A 135 4.57 2.27 -24.73
C LEU A 135 5.37 2.79 -25.92
N GLY A 136 6.68 2.57 -25.93
CA GLY A 136 7.56 3.09 -26.98
C GLY A 136 8.66 2.12 -27.42
N LEU A 137 8.88 2.08 -28.74
CA LEU A 137 9.97 1.38 -29.43
C LEU A 137 11.08 2.38 -29.81
N ARG A 138 12.33 2.06 -29.48
CA ARG A 138 13.48 2.97 -29.67
C ARG A 138 14.70 2.30 -30.31
N LEU A 139 15.46 3.08 -31.06
CA LEU A 139 16.75 2.66 -31.64
C LEU A 139 17.80 2.36 -30.57
N PRO A 140 18.90 1.66 -30.92
CA PRO A 140 20.01 1.35 -30.00
C PRO A 140 20.74 2.55 -29.38
N ASN A 141 20.47 3.78 -29.81
CA ASN A 141 20.95 4.99 -29.13
C ASN A 141 20.17 5.31 -27.84
N GLY A 142 19.06 4.62 -27.57
CA GLY A 142 18.20 4.81 -26.39
C GLY A 142 17.37 6.09 -26.41
N THR A 143 17.49 6.94 -27.43
CA THR A 143 16.84 8.27 -27.47
C THR A 143 15.84 8.41 -28.61
N THR A 144 16.14 7.88 -29.79
CA THR A 144 15.27 8.02 -30.98
C THR A 144 14.09 7.07 -30.87
N VAL A 145 12.89 7.65 -30.75
CA VAL A 145 11.61 6.94 -30.92
C VAL A 145 11.47 6.52 -32.37
N ILE A 146 11.08 5.26 -32.58
CA ILE A 146 10.66 4.73 -33.86
C ILE A 146 9.13 4.69 -33.92
N ASP A 147 8.49 4.23 -32.85
CA ASP A 147 7.03 4.28 -32.71
C ASP A 147 6.66 4.35 -31.23
N GLU A 148 5.54 4.99 -30.89
CA GLU A 148 5.04 5.08 -29.51
C GLU A 148 3.53 5.28 -29.43
N TYR A 149 2.97 4.91 -28.27
CA TYR A 149 1.68 5.35 -27.77
C TYR A 149 1.93 6.39 -26.67
N ALA A 150 1.60 7.66 -26.97
CA ALA A 150 1.89 8.80 -26.09
C ALA A 150 0.65 9.72 -25.95
N PRO A 151 0.30 10.16 -24.72
CA PRO A 151 0.92 9.79 -23.45
C PRO A 151 0.66 8.33 -23.05
N SER A 152 -0.40 7.71 -23.59
CA SER A 152 -0.72 6.30 -23.39
C SER A 152 -1.48 5.67 -24.57
N PHE A 153 -1.55 4.34 -24.60
CA PHE A 153 -2.59 3.60 -25.35
C PHE A 153 -3.91 3.61 -24.55
N PRO A 154 -5.09 3.44 -25.19
CA PRO A 154 -6.37 3.44 -24.47
C PRO A 154 -6.55 2.16 -23.64
N ALA A 155 -7.34 2.22 -22.58
CA ALA A 155 -7.67 1.05 -21.75
C ALA A 155 -8.19 -0.13 -22.59
N LEU A 156 -7.68 -1.33 -22.31
CA LEU A 156 -7.97 -2.58 -23.02
C LEU A 156 -8.59 -3.58 -22.04
N GLY A 157 -9.80 -4.07 -22.34
CA GLY A 157 -10.41 -5.18 -21.61
C GLY A 157 -9.78 -6.52 -21.99
N ALA A 158 -10.08 -7.58 -21.23
CA ALA A 158 -9.62 -8.93 -21.51
C ALA A 158 -9.87 -9.34 -22.97
N ASP A 159 -8.84 -9.89 -23.62
CA ASP A 159 -8.82 -10.36 -25.00
C ASP A 159 -9.13 -9.28 -26.07
N VAL A 160 -9.06 -7.99 -25.72
CA VAL A 160 -9.24 -6.86 -26.65
C VAL A 160 -7.89 -6.32 -27.11
N ALA A 161 -7.59 -6.47 -28.40
CA ALA A 161 -6.39 -5.93 -29.01
C ALA A 161 -6.57 -4.52 -29.60
N TYR A 162 -5.50 -3.73 -29.59
CA TYR A 162 -5.42 -2.41 -30.23
C TYR A 162 -4.23 -2.37 -31.20
N GLY A 163 -4.46 -1.93 -32.44
CA GLY A 163 -3.44 -2.05 -33.47
C GLY A 163 -3.65 -1.18 -34.71
N VAL A 164 -2.70 -1.28 -35.62
CA VAL A 164 -2.63 -0.54 -36.89
C VAL A 164 -3.15 -1.42 -38.03
N VAL A 165 -4.31 -1.11 -38.59
CA VAL A 165 -4.80 -1.81 -39.81
C VAL A 165 -3.99 -1.43 -41.05
N PHE A 166 -4.17 -2.19 -42.14
CA PHE A 166 -3.50 -1.95 -43.43
C PHE A 166 -3.58 -0.51 -43.96
N THR A 167 -4.63 0.26 -43.61
CA THR A 167 -4.77 1.68 -43.97
C THR A 167 -3.87 2.64 -43.19
N GLY A 168 -3.06 2.14 -42.24
CA GLY A 168 -2.26 2.95 -41.31
C GLY A 168 -3.06 3.54 -40.14
N THR A 169 -4.35 3.20 -40.02
CA THR A 169 -5.22 3.71 -38.94
C THR A 169 -5.05 2.87 -37.68
N ARG A 170 -4.79 3.50 -36.54
CA ARG A 170 -4.87 2.86 -35.21
C ARG A 170 -6.31 2.73 -34.74
N GLY A 171 -6.66 1.60 -34.15
CA GLY A 171 -7.95 1.38 -33.51
C GLY A 171 -8.06 0.01 -32.84
N PHE A 172 -9.21 -0.24 -32.23
CA PHE A 172 -9.50 -1.50 -31.57
C PHE A 172 -9.82 -2.56 -32.63
N LEU A 173 -9.13 -3.68 -32.57
CA LEU A 173 -9.26 -4.76 -33.55
C LEU A 173 -10.47 -5.63 -33.21
N SER A 174 -11.21 -6.07 -34.23
CA SER A 174 -12.39 -6.92 -34.02
C SER A 174 -12.06 -8.37 -33.67
N VAL A 175 -10.84 -8.80 -33.99
CA VAL A 175 -10.25 -10.11 -33.68
C VAL A 175 -8.76 -9.85 -33.49
N PRO A 176 -8.12 -10.33 -32.40
CA PRO A 176 -6.68 -10.26 -32.25
C PRO A 176 -5.95 -11.09 -33.31
N THR A 177 -4.85 -10.59 -33.86
CA THR A 177 -4.16 -11.18 -35.01
C THR A 177 -2.65 -11.39 -34.82
N PRO A 178 -2.19 -11.98 -33.69
CA PRO A 178 -0.76 -12.21 -33.45
C PRO A 178 -0.13 -13.07 -34.55
N GLY A 179 0.96 -12.55 -35.13
CA GLY A 179 1.68 -13.13 -36.26
C GLY A 179 1.06 -12.84 -37.64
N ALA A 180 0.02 -12.01 -37.72
CA ALA A 180 -0.80 -11.83 -38.91
C ALA A 180 -1.21 -10.36 -39.18
N THR A 181 -1.99 -10.13 -40.24
CA THR A 181 -2.36 -8.78 -40.67
C THR A 181 -3.64 -8.32 -39.96
N ASN A 182 -3.59 -7.13 -39.38
CA ASN A 182 -4.75 -6.42 -38.84
C ASN A 182 -5.75 -6.03 -39.95
N ASP A 183 -6.83 -6.80 -40.11
CA ASP A 183 -7.83 -6.60 -41.16
C ASP A 183 -8.80 -5.44 -40.88
N THR A 184 -9.36 -5.34 -39.67
CA THR A 184 -10.43 -4.38 -39.36
C THR A 184 -10.31 -3.80 -37.94
N ALA A 185 -10.25 -2.46 -37.88
CA ALA A 185 -10.30 -1.68 -36.65
C ALA A 185 -11.59 -0.86 -36.57
N VAL A 186 -12.20 -0.83 -35.39
CA VAL A 186 -13.41 -0.07 -35.10
C VAL A 186 -13.07 1.02 -34.07
N PRO A 187 -13.49 2.28 -34.27
CA PRO A 187 -13.13 3.36 -33.37
C PRO A 187 -13.90 3.32 -32.04
N LEU A 188 -13.26 3.87 -31.00
CA LEU A 188 -13.84 4.08 -29.66
C LEU A 188 -14.85 5.24 -29.69
N VAL A 189 -15.87 5.18 -28.83
CA VAL A 189 -16.84 6.29 -28.66
C VAL A 189 -16.33 7.26 -27.61
N THR A 190 -16.23 8.54 -27.98
CA THR A 190 -16.02 9.63 -27.02
C THR A 190 -17.36 10.04 -26.42
N ILE A 191 -17.44 10.08 -25.09
CA ILE A 191 -18.59 10.55 -24.31
C ILE A 191 -18.28 11.97 -23.83
N SER A 192 -19.16 12.94 -24.10
CA SER A 192 -18.83 14.37 -23.92
C SER A 192 -18.76 14.86 -22.47
N VAL A 193 -19.26 14.07 -21.51
CA VAL A 193 -19.25 14.39 -20.08
C VAL A 193 -18.57 13.22 -19.36
N PRO A 194 -17.57 13.47 -18.50
CA PRO A 194 -16.91 12.42 -17.75
C PRO A 194 -17.82 11.82 -16.67
N SER A 195 -17.43 10.62 -16.22
CA SER A 195 -17.99 9.96 -15.04
C SER A 195 -18.00 10.85 -13.79
N GLY A 196 -19.07 10.77 -12.98
CA GLY A 196 -19.14 11.53 -11.73
C GLY A 196 -20.55 11.66 -11.13
N VAL A 197 -20.74 12.71 -10.33
CA VAL A 197 -21.97 13.05 -9.59
C VAL A 197 -22.68 14.25 -10.21
N PHE A 198 -24.01 14.35 -10.06
CA PHE A 198 -24.77 15.50 -10.59
C PHE A 198 -26.08 15.83 -9.84
N THR A 199 -26.45 17.13 -9.88
CA THR A 199 -27.60 17.73 -9.17
C THR A 199 -28.63 18.38 -10.10
N ALA A 200 -28.33 18.60 -11.39
CA ALA A 200 -29.27 19.10 -12.39
C ALA A 200 -29.22 18.24 -13.67
N ALA A 201 -30.35 18.04 -14.34
CA ALA A 201 -30.38 17.26 -15.58
C ALA A 201 -29.54 17.94 -16.68
N PHE A 202 -28.83 17.13 -17.46
CA PHE A 202 -27.88 17.60 -18.48
C PHE A 202 -27.94 16.73 -19.73
N ASN A 203 -27.24 17.14 -20.80
CA ASN A 203 -27.15 16.37 -22.04
C ASN A 203 -25.75 15.81 -22.23
N VAL A 204 -25.68 14.58 -22.74
CA VAL A 204 -24.45 13.89 -23.12
C VAL A 204 -24.44 13.69 -24.63
N GLU A 205 -23.36 14.07 -25.28
CA GLU A 205 -23.11 13.82 -26.69
C GLU A 205 -22.16 12.63 -26.86
N LEU A 206 -22.42 11.83 -27.90
CA LEU A 206 -21.57 10.71 -28.28
C LEU A 206 -20.95 11.04 -29.64
N SER A 207 -19.65 10.81 -29.78
CA SER A 207 -18.95 10.98 -31.06
C SER A 207 -17.93 9.88 -31.27
N ALA A 208 -17.51 9.66 -32.52
CA ALA A 208 -16.43 8.76 -32.85
C ALA A 208 -15.72 9.29 -34.10
N VAL A 209 -14.39 9.20 -34.13
CA VAL A 209 -13.57 9.58 -35.29
C VAL A 209 -13.37 8.37 -36.21
N TYR A 210 -13.07 8.61 -37.49
CA TYR A 210 -12.78 7.56 -38.49
C TYR A 210 -13.91 6.52 -38.71
N LEU A 211 -15.17 6.97 -38.62
CA LEU A 211 -16.33 6.15 -38.98
C LEU A 211 -16.31 5.80 -40.48
N ALA A 212 -16.41 4.51 -40.80
CA ALA A 212 -16.56 4.01 -42.15
C ALA A 212 -18.03 4.13 -42.63
N PRO A 213 -18.31 4.08 -43.95
CA PRO A 213 -19.67 4.06 -44.46
C PRO A 213 -20.49 2.89 -43.89
N GLY A 214 -21.58 3.20 -43.19
CA GLY A 214 -22.43 2.20 -42.53
C GLY A 214 -22.10 1.94 -41.06
N ASP A 215 -21.08 2.61 -40.49
CA ASP A 215 -20.86 2.63 -39.04
C ASP A 215 -21.92 3.48 -38.34
N VAL A 216 -22.44 3.00 -37.22
CA VAL A 216 -23.39 3.72 -36.36
C VAL A 216 -23.03 3.59 -34.87
N ILE A 217 -23.29 4.62 -34.08
CA ILE A 217 -23.12 4.54 -32.61
C ILE A 217 -24.39 3.94 -31.99
N ARG A 218 -24.21 2.92 -31.16
CA ARG A 218 -25.26 2.24 -30.38
C ARG A 218 -24.98 2.41 -28.89
N TYR A 219 -26.02 2.64 -28.08
CA TYR A 219 -25.86 2.88 -26.65
C TYR A 219 -26.97 2.27 -25.77
N THR A 220 -26.68 2.21 -24.47
CA THR A 220 -27.58 1.78 -23.38
C THR A 220 -27.38 2.70 -22.17
N THR A 221 -28.38 2.84 -21.30
CA THR A 221 -28.34 3.73 -20.10
C THR A 221 -28.52 2.97 -18.77
N ASN A 222 -28.84 1.68 -18.85
CA ASN A 222 -28.89 0.74 -17.73
C ASN A 222 -27.56 -0.01 -17.50
N GLY A 223 -26.60 0.16 -18.43
CA GLY A 223 -25.28 -0.46 -18.49
C GLY A 223 -25.21 -1.89 -19.06
N SER A 224 -26.29 -2.45 -19.60
CA SER A 224 -26.16 -3.66 -20.41
C SER A 224 -25.30 -3.40 -21.65
N GLU A 225 -24.50 -4.37 -22.11
CA GLU A 225 -23.65 -4.19 -23.30
C GLU A 225 -24.46 -3.71 -24.53
N PRO A 226 -24.01 -2.66 -25.25
CA PRO A 226 -24.69 -2.23 -26.46
C PRO A 226 -24.45 -3.23 -27.60
N THR A 227 -25.54 -3.69 -28.20
CA THR A 227 -25.54 -4.59 -29.35
C THR A 227 -25.97 -3.84 -30.62
N ALA A 228 -25.95 -4.50 -31.78
CA ALA A 228 -26.55 -3.98 -33.01
C ALA A 228 -28.05 -3.62 -32.88
N ALA A 229 -28.76 -4.23 -31.92
CA ALA A 229 -30.18 -3.97 -31.64
C ALA A 229 -30.42 -2.87 -30.58
N SER A 230 -29.39 -2.40 -29.87
CA SER A 230 -29.51 -1.34 -28.85
C SER A 230 -29.86 0.02 -29.46
N THR A 231 -30.12 1.03 -28.63
CA THR A 231 -30.61 2.34 -29.10
C THR A 231 -29.62 2.99 -30.07
N LEU A 232 -30.10 3.42 -31.24
CA LEU A 232 -29.32 4.19 -32.20
C LEU A 232 -29.12 5.62 -31.68
N TYR A 233 -27.87 6.07 -31.62
CA TYR A 233 -27.57 7.46 -31.30
C TYR A 233 -27.95 8.37 -32.47
N THR A 234 -28.84 9.34 -32.22
CA THR A 234 -29.36 10.29 -33.22
C THR A 234 -29.29 11.75 -32.78
N GLY A 235 -28.87 12.01 -31.54
CA GLY A 235 -28.80 13.32 -30.91
C GLY A 235 -28.49 13.21 -29.41
N PRO A 236 -28.30 14.32 -28.70
CA PRO A 236 -27.86 14.31 -27.30
C PRO A 236 -28.77 13.52 -26.37
N ILE A 237 -28.17 12.75 -25.47
CA ILE A 237 -28.86 11.89 -24.48
C ILE A 237 -29.11 12.73 -23.23
N ASN A 238 -30.37 12.91 -22.84
CA ASN A 238 -30.72 13.65 -21.63
C ASN A 238 -30.60 12.75 -20.38
N ILE A 239 -29.71 13.13 -19.47
CA ILE A 239 -29.45 12.43 -18.20
C ILE A 239 -30.22 13.14 -17.09
N THR A 240 -31.22 12.47 -16.52
CA THR A 240 -32.09 13.01 -15.46
C THR A 240 -31.92 12.30 -14.11
N ASN A 241 -31.43 11.06 -14.12
CA ASN A 241 -31.34 10.18 -12.95
C ASN A 241 -30.07 9.31 -13.01
N ARG A 242 -29.78 8.54 -11.95
CA ARG A 242 -28.59 7.68 -11.89
C ARG A 242 -28.52 6.77 -13.11
N THR A 243 -27.40 6.82 -13.83
CA THR A 243 -27.28 6.26 -15.19
C THR A 243 -25.93 5.56 -15.35
N ARG A 244 -25.95 4.39 -15.99
CA ARG A 244 -24.75 3.66 -16.43
C ARG A 244 -24.77 3.66 -17.96
N LEU A 245 -24.17 4.69 -18.55
CA LEU A 245 -24.14 4.89 -19.99
C LEU A 245 -23.04 4.02 -20.57
N ARG A 246 -23.37 3.16 -21.53
CA ARG A 246 -22.40 2.41 -22.34
C ARG A 246 -22.69 2.64 -23.81
N ALA A 247 -21.66 2.81 -24.62
CA ALA A 247 -21.77 3.08 -26.04
C ALA A 247 -20.64 2.39 -26.82
N ARG A 248 -20.94 1.95 -28.04
CA ARG A 248 -19.94 1.45 -28.99
C ARG A 248 -20.34 1.74 -30.42
N VAL A 249 -19.36 1.74 -31.33
CA VAL A 249 -19.63 1.75 -32.76
C VAL A 249 -20.03 0.35 -33.21
N VAL A 250 -20.99 0.26 -34.12
CA VAL A 250 -21.39 -0.97 -34.80
C VAL A 250 -21.23 -0.77 -36.30
N ARG A 251 -20.33 -1.56 -36.90
CA ARG A 251 -20.00 -1.54 -38.33
C ARG A 251 -20.79 -2.60 -39.08
N GLY A 252 -21.35 -2.24 -40.23
CA GLY A 252 -22.08 -3.16 -41.12
C GLY A 252 -23.30 -3.83 -40.49
N GLY A 253 -23.79 -3.34 -39.33
CA GLY A 253 -24.91 -3.91 -38.58
C GLY A 253 -24.59 -5.14 -37.72
N SER A 254 -23.33 -5.60 -37.65
CA SER A 254 -22.96 -6.81 -36.89
C SER A 254 -21.62 -6.72 -36.15
N LEU A 255 -20.63 -6.00 -36.71
CA LEU A 255 -19.31 -5.91 -36.12
C LEU A 255 -19.31 -4.89 -34.98
N LEU A 256 -19.09 -5.37 -33.75
CA LEU A 256 -19.11 -4.53 -32.56
C LEU A 256 -17.71 -3.98 -32.27
N GLY A 257 -17.61 -2.66 -32.11
CA GLY A 257 -16.41 -2.01 -31.59
C GLY A 257 -16.27 -2.16 -30.06
N PRO A 258 -15.24 -1.56 -29.46
CA PRO A 258 -15.04 -1.52 -28.02
C PRO A 258 -16.17 -0.76 -27.31
N THR A 259 -16.49 -1.14 -26.07
CA THR A 259 -17.41 -0.36 -25.23
C THR A 259 -16.66 0.81 -24.59
N SER A 260 -17.25 1.99 -24.68
CA SER A 260 -16.94 3.17 -23.89
C SER A 260 -18.06 3.37 -22.87
N TYR A 261 -17.74 3.77 -21.65
CA TYR A 261 -18.73 3.95 -20.60
C TYR A 261 -18.57 5.30 -19.86
N ALA A 262 -19.66 5.73 -19.24
CA ALA A 262 -19.67 6.80 -18.26
C ALA A 262 -20.73 6.51 -17.18
N ILE A 263 -20.37 6.80 -15.94
CA ILE A 263 -21.24 6.64 -14.77
C ILE A 263 -21.74 8.01 -14.30
N TYR A 264 -23.03 8.10 -13.99
CA TYR A 264 -23.61 9.33 -13.47
C TYR A 264 -24.41 9.00 -12.20
N ILE A 265 -23.89 9.38 -11.03
CA ILE A 265 -24.59 9.26 -9.75
C ILE A 265 -25.43 10.51 -9.52
N ARG A 266 -26.72 10.32 -9.28
CA ARG A 266 -27.66 11.40 -9.05
C ARG A 266 -27.69 11.76 -7.57
N LEU A 267 -27.39 13.01 -7.21
CA LEU A 267 -27.50 13.50 -5.84
C LEU A 267 -28.87 14.18 -5.60
N ASP A 268 -29.33 14.18 -4.35
CA ASP A 268 -30.33 15.12 -3.87
C ASP A 268 -29.73 16.54 -3.77
N ASN A 269 -30.52 17.56 -4.11
CA ASN A 269 -30.08 18.96 -4.03
C ASN A 269 -29.77 19.41 -2.59
N ALA A 270 -30.36 18.76 -1.57
CA ALA A 270 -30.11 19.05 -0.16
C ALA A 270 -28.65 18.78 0.26
N ILE A 271 -27.99 17.79 -0.35
CA ILE A 271 -26.59 17.47 -0.08
C ILE A 271 -25.60 18.15 -1.03
N ALA A 272 -26.07 18.87 -2.05
CA ALA A 272 -25.20 19.51 -3.07
C ALA A 272 -24.17 20.52 -2.52
N THR A 273 -24.34 20.97 -1.27
CA THR A 273 -23.42 21.89 -0.57
C THR A 273 -22.59 21.20 0.53
N THR A 274 -22.74 19.89 0.71
CA THR A 274 -21.91 19.09 1.62
C THR A 274 -20.44 19.27 1.29
N SER A 275 -19.65 19.56 2.31
CA SER A 275 -18.20 19.64 2.23
C SER A 275 -17.54 19.07 3.47
N SER A 276 -16.36 18.48 3.31
CA SER A 276 -15.58 17.92 4.40
C SER A 276 -14.11 18.38 4.37
N ASN A 277 -13.44 18.30 5.50
CA ASN A 277 -12.00 18.44 5.63
C ASN A 277 -11.23 17.17 5.23
N VAL A 278 -11.92 16.04 5.02
CA VAL A 278 -11.39 14.80 4.43
C VAL A 278 -11.99 14.54 3.04
N PRO A 279 -11.34 13.72 2.20
CA PRO A 279 -11.93 13.25 0.94
C PRO A 279 -13.29 12.58 1.14
N LEU A 280 -14.15 12.69 0.12
CA LEU A 280 -15.49 12.08 0.10
C LEU A 280 -15.49 10.87 -0.84
N VAL A 281 -16.15 9.80 -0.41
CA VAL A 281 -16.41 8.61 -1.23
C VAL A 281 -17.92 8.45 -1.37
N VAL A 282 -18.41 8.44 -2.61
CA VAL A 282 -19.83 8.23 -2.93
C VAL A 282 -19.98 6.91 -3.67
N VAL A 283 -20.77 6.00 -3.11
CA VAL A 283 -21.02 4.65 -3.64
C VAL A 283 -22.51 4.46 -3.92
N GLU A 284 -22.81 3.91 -5.09
CA GLU A 284 -24.16 3.62 -5.57
C GLU A 284 -24.22 2.18 -6.08
N SER A 285 -25.07 1.34 -5.47
CA SER A 285 -25.19 -0.09 -5.80
C SER A 285 -26.23 -0.42 -6.86
N PHE A 286 -27.00 0.58 -7.31
CA PHE A 286 -28.15 0.45 -8.20
C PHE A 286 -29.29 -0.40 -7.62
N GLY A 287 -29.41 -0.44 -6.29
CA GLY A 287 -30.46 -1.18 -5.58
C GLY A 287 -30.06 -2.62 -5.19
N VAL A 288 -28.78 -2.83 -4.90
CA VAL A 288 -28.21 -4.08 -4.37
C VAL A 288 -27.68 -3.84 -2.96
N ASN A 289 -28.27 -4.51 -1.96
CA ASN A 289 -27.77 -4.44 -0.57
C ASN A 289 -26.38 -5.07 -0.48
N MET A 290 -25.46 -4.49 0.30
CA MET A 290 -24.14 -5.07 0.51
C MET A 290 -24.20 -6.36 1.33
N GLY A 291 -23.64 -7.43 0.78
CA GLY A 291 -23.63 -8.77 1.39
C GLY A 291 -22.32 -9.14 2.07
N THR A 292 -22.37 -10.19 2.91
CA THR A 292 -21.20 -10.88 3.51
C THR A 292 -20.74 -12.08 2.66
N GLY A 293 -21.14 -12.14 1.39
CA GLY A 293 -20.77 -13.23 0.48
C GLY A 293 -19.30 -13.17 0.07
N THR A 294 -18.79 -14.27 -0.51
CA THR A 294 -17.44 -14.31 -1.09
C THR A 294 -17.34 -13.52 -2.39
N THR A 295 -18.42 -13.41 -3.16
CA THR A 295 -18.50 -12.59 -4.37
C THR A 295 -18.81 -11.13 -4.04
N PRO A 296 -18.00 -10.15 -4.48
CA PRO A 296 -18.32 -8.73 -4.37
C PRO A 296 -19.61 -8.37 -5.12
N SER A 297 -20.40 -7.46 -4.55
CA SER A 297 -21.52 -6.85 -5.24
C SER A 297 -21.01 -5.75 -6.17
N GLN A 298 -21.50 -5.69 -7.40
CA GLN A 298 -21.16 -4.59 -8.30
C GLN A 298 -21.72 -3.28 -7.75
N VAL A 299 -20.84 -2.29 -7.59
CA VAL A 299 -21.17 -0.92 -7.27
C VAL A 299 -20.52 0.03 -8.26
N VAL A 300 -20.87 1.29 -8.15
CA VAL A 300 -20.23 2.41 -8.82
C VAL A 300 -19.73 3.37 -7.75
N ALA A 301 -18.49 3.83 -7.87
CA ALA A 301 -17.84 4.66 -6.87
C ALA A 301 -17.26 5.93 -7.47
N VAL A 302 -17.38 7.03 -6.72
CA VAL A 302 -16.81 8.34 -7.03
C VAL A 302 -16.02 8.82 -5.81
N ILE A 303 -14.72 9.05 -5.98
CA ILE A 303 -13.79 9.49 -4.93
C ILE A 303 -13.37 10.93 -5.24
N ILE A 304 -13.64 11.83 -4.30
CA ILE A 304 -13.44 13.27 -4.43
C ILE A 304 -12.38 13.70 -3.41
N PRO A 305 -11.15 14.04 -3.84
CA PRO A 305 -10.10 14.46 -2.93
C PRO A 305 -10.32 15.91 -2.45
N VAL A 306 -9.66 16.24 -1.34
CA VAL A 306 -9.59 17.61 -0.83
C VAL A 306 -8.85 18.49 -1.84
N GLY A 307 -9.45 19.64 -2.18
CA GLY A 307 -8.82 20.68 -2.98
C GLY A 307 -8.94 20.54 -4.50
N ASN A 308 -9.73 19.60 -5.02
CA ASN A 308 -10.04 19.49 -6.46
C ASN A 308 -11.13 20.47 -6.93
N GLY A 309 -11.74 21.21 -5.99
CA GLY A 309 -12.78 22.20 -6.24
C GLY A 309 -12.29 23.65 -6.18
N PRO A 310 -13.21 24.62 -6.27
CA PRO A 310 -12.92 26.04 -6.01
C PRO A 310 -12.47 26.31 -4.56
N ILE A 311 -12.78 25.41 -3.63
CA ILE A 311 -12.35 25.44 -2.23
C ILE A 311 -11.15 24.51 -2.09
N THR A 312 -9.95 25.07 -1.97
CA THR A 312 -8.68 24.31 -2.07
C THR A 312 -8.32 23.52 -0.81
N ASP A 313 -8.98 23.78 0.31
CA ASP A 313 -8.73 23.16 1.63
C ASP A 313 -9.83 22.19 2.08
N ARG A 314 -10.82 21.91 1.21
CA ARG A 314 -11.93 20.97 1.48
C ARG A 314 -12.27 20.12 0.25
N ALA A 315 -13.01 19.04 0.46
CA ALA A 315 -13.71 18.33 -0.61
C ALA A 315 -15.20 18.71 -0.56
N GLN A 316 -15.79 19.22 -1.64
CA GLN A 316 -17.24 19.34 -1.78
C GLN A 316 -17.80 18.14 -2.55
N ILE A 317 -18.98 17.65 -2.21
CA ILE A 317 -19.55 16.43 -2.83
C ILE A 317 -19.89 16.58 -4.33
N ILE A 318 -19.70 17.78 -4.90
CA ILE A 318 -19.91 18.10 -6.33
C ILE A 318 -18.62 18.51 -7.05
N ASP A 319 -17.47 18.44 -6.38
CA ASP A 319 -16.17 18.74 -7.00
C ASP A 319 -15.75 17.66 -8.00
N LEU A 320 -14.72 17.95 -8.79
CA LEU A 320 -14.17 16.98 -9.73
C LEU A 320 -13.62 15.76 -8.96
N PRO A 321 -13.99 14.53 -9.34
CA PRO A 321 -13.44 13.33 -8.72
C PRO A 321 -12.03 13.04 -9.23
N GLU A 322 -11.25 12.35 -8.40
CA GLU A 322 -9.99 11.70 -8.80
C GLU A 322 -10.27 10.35 -9.46
N TYR A 323 -11.23 9.60 -8.90
CA TYR A 323 -11.69 8.32 -9.44
C TYR A 323 -13.21 8.32 -9.59
N ALA A 324 -13.71 7.82 -10.72
CA ALA A 324 -15.13 7.68 -10.99
C ALA A 324 -15.38 6.48 -11.93
N GLY A 325 -15.62 5.30 -11.35
CA GLY A 325 -15.69 4.03 -12.10
C GLY A 325 -16.48 2.93 -11.41
N PHE A 326 -16.37 1.71 -11.95
CA PHE A 326 -17.00 0.51 -11.40
C PHE A 326 -16.11 -0.14 -10.34
N ALA A 327 -16.73 -0.76 -9.34
CA ALA A 327 -16.01 -1.56 -8.35
C ALA A 327 -16.85 -2.76 -7.89
N GLY A 328 -16.17 -3.79 -7.39
CA GLY A 328 -16.73 -4.77 -6.49
C GLY A 328 -16.70 -4.24 -5.05
N MET A 329 -17.78 -4.41 -4.31
CA MET A 329 -17.80 -4.11 -2.88
C MET A 329 -18.56 -5.19 -2.09
N ARG A 330 -18.01 -5.58 -0.93
CA ARG A 330 -18.65 -6.54 -0.01
C ARG A 330 -18.25 -6.26 1.43
N ILE A 331 -19.10 -6.68 2.37
CA ILE A 331 -18.78 -6.62 3.80
C ILE A 331 -17.61 -7.58 4.09
N ARG A 332 -16.59 -7.11 4.82
CA ARG A 332 -15.38 -7.88 5.18
C ARG A 332 -15.20 -8.06 6.70
N GLY A 333 -14.28 -8.94 7.06
CA GLY A 333 -13.87 -9.23 8.43
C GLY A 333 -14.75 -10.29 9.11
N SER A 334 -14.13 -11.08 9.98
CA SER A 334 -14.78 -12.23 10.64
C SER A 334 -15.78 -11.79 11.71
N SER A 335 -15.30 -11.17 12.81
CA SER A 335 -16.18 -10.66 13.86
C SER A 335 -16.80 -9.30 13.51
N SER A 336 -16.02 -8.45 12.83
CA SER A 336 -16.39 -7.09 12.43
C SER A 336 -17.44 -7.02 11.32
N GLY A 337 -17.60 -8.05 10.49
CA GLY A 337 -18.74 -8.16 9.55
C GLY A 337 -20.11 -8.17 10.26
N GLY A 338 -20.15 -8.55 11.54
CA GLY A 338 -21.35 -8.51 12.38
C GLY A 338 -21.66 -7.14 13.02
N PHE A 339 -20.81 -6.12 12.88
CA PHE A 339 -20.98 -4.84 13.59
C PHE A 339 -22.11 -3.99 12.97
N ALA A 340 -22.56 -2.96 13.69
CA ALA A 340 -23.63 -2.07 13.20
C ALA A 340 -23.14 -1.27 11.98
N LYS A 341 -22.02 -0.56 12.14
CA LYS A 341 -21.25 0.00 11.04
C LYS A 341 -20.47 -1.12 10.36
N LYS A 342 -20.57 -1.22 9.04
CA LYS A 342 -19.89 -2.26 8.24
C LYS A 342 -18.57 -1.74 7.72
N GLN A 343 -17.61 -2.64 7.53
CA GLN A 343 -16.37 -2.38 6.80
C GLN A 343 -16.38 -3.19 5.51
N TYR A 344 -15.71 -2.70 4.47
CA TYR A 344 -15.81 -3.24 3.12
C TYR A 344 -14.45 -3.59 2.50
N SER A 345 -14.39 -4.66 1.70
CA SER A 345 -13.38 -4.72 0.62
C SER A 345 -13.94 -3.98 -0.58
N PHE A 346 -13.06 -3.35 -1.35
CA PHE A 346 -13.39 -2.44 -2.41
C PHE A 346 -12.40 -2.65 -3.57
N ASP A 347 -12.85 -3.32 -4.61
CA ASP A 347 -12.02 -3.93 -5.64
C ASP A 347 -12.33 -3.19 -6.97
N LEU A 348 -11.39 -2.44 -7.53
CA LEU A 348 -11.63 -1.56 -8.69
C LEU A 348 -11.80 -2.38 -9.98
N TRP A 349 -12.85 -2.13 -10.78
CA TRP A 349 -13.14 -2.91 -11.99
C TRP A 349 -13.15 -2.06 -13.27
N ASN A 350 -12.79 -2.68 -14.40
CA ASN A 350 -12.77 -1.98 -15.70
C ASN A 350 -14.16 -1.52 -16.15
N ASP A 351 -15.18 -2.35 -16.00
CA ASP A 351 -16.57 -2.09 -16.42
C ASP A 351 -17.52 -3.12 -15.74
N TYR A 352 -18.47 -3.71 -16.48
CA TYR A 352 -19.38 -4.74 -15.97
C TYR A 352 -18.77 -6.11 -15.67
N THR A 353 -17.57 -6.37 -16.16
CA THR A 353 -16.80 -7.57 -15.87
C THR A 353 -16.19 -7.47 -14.47
N THR A 354 -16.08 -8.59 -13.76
CA THR A 354 -15.34 -8.68 -12.48
C THR A 354 -13.82 -8.66 -12.71
N GLN A 355 -13.38 -7.94 -13.74
CA GLN A 355 -11.98 -7.81 -14.12
C GLN A 355 -11.43 -6.58 -13.41
N GLU A 356 -10.50 -6.84 -12.50
CA GLU A 356 -9.79 -5.82 -11.75
C GLU A 356 -9.00 -4.87 -12.66
N ILE A 357 -8.93 -3.61 -12.25
CA ILE A 357 -8.01 -2.60 -12.79
C ILE A 357 -7.23 -1.98 -11.64
N GLU A 358 -6.00 -1.55 -11.92
CA GLU A 358 -5.21 -0.80 -10.96
C GLU A 358 -5.43 0.71 -11.17
N ALA A 359 -5.62 1.45 -10.08
CA ALA A 359 -5.57 2.91 -10.09
C ALA A 359 -4.85 3.41 -8.84
N SER A 360 -4.22 4.59 -8.94
CA SER A 360 -3.76 5.32 -7.76
C SER A 360 -4.97 6.01 -7.14
N LEU A 361 -5.16 5.87 -5.83
CA LEU A 361 -6.24 6.51 -5.09
C LEU A 361 -5.66 7.40 -3.99
N LEU A 362 -6.04 8.68 -3.98
CA LEU A 362 -5.67 9.68 -2.98
C LEU A 362 -4.14 9.77 -2.78
N GLY A 363 -3.38 9.62 -3.88
CA GLY A 363 -1.92 9.66 -3.88
C GLY A 363 -1.21 8.37 -3.42
N MET A 364 -1.94 7.29 -3.12
CA MET A 364 -1.35 5.97 -2.85
C MET A 364 -1.03 5.25 -4.18
N PRO A 365 0.18 4.66 -4.34
CA PRO A 365 0.52 3.78 -5.46
C PRO A 365 -0.55 2.78 -5.89
N THR A 366 -0.56 2.56 -7.21
CA THR A 366 -1.57 1.85 -8.00
C THR A 366 -1.85 0.44 -7.49
N GLU A 367 -3.13 0.10 -7.37
CA GLU A 367 -3.61 -1.20 -6.89
C GLU A 367 -5.09 -1.40 -7.27
N SER A 368 -5.55 -2.65 -7.36
CA SER A 368 -6.96 -2.99 -7.56
C SER A 368 -7.75 -3.13 -6.26
N ASP A 369 -7.14 -3.75 -5.25
CA ASP A 369 -7.81 -4.12 -3.99
C ASP A 369 -7.55 -3.13 -2.86
N TRP A 370 -8.63 -2.52 -2.39
CA TRP A 370 -8.64 -1.56 -1.30
C TRP A 370 -9.60 -2.00 -0.19
N ILE A 371 -9.49 -1.29 0.93
CA ILE A 371 -10.23 -1.55 2.15
C ILE A 371 -10.87 -0.24 2.60
N LEU A 372 -12.17 -0.26 2.86
CA LEU A 372 -12.85 0.77 3.64
C LEU A 372 -12.99 0.22 5.06
N TYR A 373 -11.99 0.49 5.90
CA TYR A 373 -11.98 0.11 7.31
C TYR A 373 -12.90 1.07 8.10
N ALA A 374 -13.70 0.50 9.00
CA ALA A 374 -14.69 1.23 9.80
C ALA A 374 -14.22 1.39 11.25
N PRO A 375 -13.57 2.51 11.60
CA PRO A 375 -13.23 2.80 13.00
C PRO A 375 -14.47 3.07 13.86
N GLY A 376 -14.27 3.12 15.18
CA GLY A 376 -15.26 3.53 16.17
C GLY A 376 -15.47 2.52 17.30
N ARG A 377 -15.87 1.28 16.98
CA ARG A 377 -16.35 0.31 17.98
C ARG A 377 -15.36 -0.03 19.09
N PHE A 378 -14.10 -0.24 18.72
CA PHE A 378 -12.97 -0.42 19.64
C PHE A 378 -12.05 0.80 19.58
N ASP A 379 -11.78 1.26 18.36
CA ASP A 379 -11.06 2.49 18.04
C ASP A 379 -11.96 3.74 18.13
N ARG A 380 -12.33 4.15 19.35
CA ARG A 380 -13.15 5.37 19.59
C ARG A 380 -12.45 6.69 19.29
N ASN A 381 -11.11 6.67 19.22
CA ASN A 381 -10.29 7.81 18.84
C ASN A 381 -10.15 7.94 17.31
N MET A 382 -10.63 6.93 16.56
CA MET A 382 -10.65 6.77 15.10
C MET A 382 -9.28 6.61 14.44
N ILE A 383 -8.19 6.62 15.20
CA ILE A 383 -6.83 6.69 14.67
C ILE A 383 -5.93 5.54 15.12
N SER A 384 -6.32 4.65 16.06
CA SER A 384 -5.48 3.55 16.56
C SER A 384 -4.90 2.72 15.41
N ASN A 385 -5.72 2.23 14.48
CA ASN A 385 -5.23 1.34 13.42
C ASN A 385 -4.32 2.09 12.42
N SER A 386 -4.70 3.32 12.02
CA SER A 386 -3.89 4.17 11.14
C SER A 386 -2.56 4.58 11.77
N PHE A 387 -2.55 4.84 13.08
CA PHE A 387 -1.37 5.15 13.87
C PHE A 387 -0.41 3.96 13.94
N ALA A 388 -0.90 2.74 14.20
CA ALA A 388 -0.07 1.54 14.27
C ALA A 388 0.59 1.23 12.91
N HIS A 389 -0.15 1.33 11.81
CA HIS A 389 0.43 1.19 10.47
C HIS A 389 1.44 2.29 10.12
N GLN A 390 1.23 3.54 10.57
CA GLN A 390 2.21 4.60 10.38
C GLN A 390 3.48 4.31 11.18
N LEU A 391 3.33 3.97 12.46
CA LEU A 391 4.42 3.61 13.37
C LEU A 391 5.27 2.44 12.85
N ALA A 392 4.64 1.41 12.29
CA ALA A 392 5.33 0.29 11.63
C ALA A 392 6.23 0.73 10.46
N LYS A 393 5.71 1.60 9.57
CA LYS A 393 6.52 2.19 8.48
C LYS A 393 7.69 3.01 9.01
N ASP A 394 7.49 3.74 10.11
CA ASP A 394 8.53 4.57 10.74
C ASP A 394 9.60 3.74 11.45
N MET A 395 9.27 2.51 11.88
CA MET A 395 10.23 1.51 12.38
C MET A 395 11.02 0.84 11.24
N GLY A 396 10.47 0.82 10.02
CA GLY A 396 11.06 0.19 8.82
C GLY A 396 10.36 -1.09 8.35
N MET A 397 9.23 -1.45 8.98
CA MET A 397 8.37 -2.57 8.62
C MET A 397 7.40 -2.18 7.48
N TYR A 398 6.72 -3.15 6.87
CA TYR A 398 5.53 -2.87 6.08
C TYR A 398 4.35 -2.53 7.01
N GLY A 399 3.74 -1.37 6.77
CA GLY A 399 2.42 -1.02 7.27
C GLY A 399 1.62 -0.39 6.13
N ALA A 400 0.31 -0.69 6.05
CA ALA A 400 -0.55 -0.14 5.02
C ALA A 400 -0.56 1.40 5.05
N ARG A 401 -0.61 2.03 3.88
CA ARG A 401 -0.98 3.45 3.80
C ARG A 401 -2.48 3.58 4.06
N THR A 402 -2.83 4.69 4.68
CA THR A 402 -4.14 4.95 5.27
C THR A 402 -4.51 6.39 4.98
N GLN A 403 -5.76 6.60 4.56
CA GLN A 403 -6.30 7.92 4.28
C GLN A 403 -7.73 7.98 4.84
N PHE A 404 -7.99 8.95 5.72
CA PHE A 404 -9.35 9.18 6.22
C PHE A 404 -10.24 9.70 5.11
N VAL A 405 -11.47 9.19 5.04
CA VAL A 405 -12.52 9.59 4.10
C VAL A 405 -13.88 9.60 4.81
N GLU A 406 -14.87 10.29 4.25
CA GLU A 406 -16.28 10.10 4.65
C GLU A 406 -17.07 9.41 3.52
N LEU A 407 -17.86 8.40 3.90
CA LEU A 407 -18.61 7.55 2.97
C LEU A 407 -20.07 7.99 2.88
N TYR A 408 -20.56 8.11 1.65
CA TYR A 408 -21.98 8.07 1.29
C TYR A 408 -22.25 6.77 0.55
N LEU A 409 -23.08 5.89 1.11
CA LEU A 409 -23.39 4.57 0.56
C LEU A 409 -24.90 4.41 0.34
N ASN A 410 -25.32 4.51 -0.92
CA ASN A 410 -26.66 4.11 -1.34
C ASN A 410 -26.64 2.64 -1.76
N ASP A 411 -26.82 1.74 -0.79
CA ASP A 411 -26.96 0.30 -1.04
C ASP A 411 -28.40 -0.23 -0.95
N ASN A 412 -29.36 0.63 -0.57
CA ASN A 412 -30.68 0.20 -0.11
C ASN A 412 -31.59 -0.27 -1.27
N ALA A 413 -31.66 -1.59 -1.48
CA ALA A 413 -32.53 -2.25 -2.44
C ALA A 413 -34.04 -1.99 -2.22
N ASN A 414 -34.42 -1.51 -1.03
CA ASN A 414 -35.80 -1.20 -0.65
C ASN A 414 -36.10 0.32 -0.68
N SER A 415 -35.15 1.14 -1.15
CA SER A 415 -35.36 2.59 -1.26
C SER A 415 -36.34 2.92 -2.39
N ASN A 416 -37.30 3.81 -2.10
CA ASN A 416 -38.17 4.41 -3.12
C ASN A 416 -37.48 5.57 -3.87
N THR A 417 -36.28 5.98 -3.44
CA THR A 417 -35.47 7.00 -4.12
C THR A 417 -34.33 6.34 -4.90
N THR A 418 -33.91 7.02 -5.96
CA THR A 418 -32.76 6.64 -6.82
C THR A 418 -31.66 7.70 -6.77
N LEU A 419 -31.74 8.57 -5.75
CA LEU A 419 -30.79 9.63 -5.46
C LEU A 419 -29.88 9.13 -4.32
N VAL A 420 -28.65 9.62 -4.28
CA VAL A 420 -27.87 9.66 -3.04
C VAL A 420 -28.32 10.89 -2.25
N ASP A 421 -28.73 10.69 -1.00
CA ASP A 421 -29.22 11.75 -0.10
C ASP A 421 -28.52 11.75 1.27
N ALA A 422 -29.03 12.55 2.21
CA ALA A 422 -28.41 12.71 3.54
C ALA A 422 -28.51 11.44 4.42
N SER A 423 -29.42 10.52 4.11
CA SER A 423 -29.59 9.25 4.83
C SER A 423 -28.58 8.18 4.42
N ASP A 424 -27.93 8.35 3.26
CA ASP A 424 -26.85 7.48 2.77
C ASP A 424 -25.49 7.81 3.40
N TYR A 425 -25.36 8.90 4.17
CA TYR A 425 -24.13 9.19 4.92
C TYR A 425 -23.86 8.07 5.94
N ASP A 426 -22.74 7.38 5.78
CA ASP A 426 -22.39 6.17 6.53
C ASP A 426 -21.17 6.36 7.45
N GLY A 427 -20.62 7.57 7.55
CA GLY A 427 -19.60 7.92 8.54
C GLY A 427 -18.17 8.02 8.00
N ILE A 428 -17.23 8.11 8.94
CA ILE A 428 -15.79 8.17 8.69
C ILE A 428 -15.26 6.76 8.42
N TYR A 429 -14.49 6.61 7.35
CA TYR A 429 -13.75 5.40 7.02
C TYR A 429 -12.27 5.70 6.89
N VAL A 430 -11.46 4.66 6.96
CA VAL A 430 -10.07 4.70 6.49
C VAL A 430 -10.03 3.93 5.17
N LEU A 431 -9.80 4.65 4.06
CA LEU A 431 -9.35 4.00 2.83
C LEU A 431 -7.92 3.54 3.06
N MET A 432 -7.69 2.24 2.96
CA MET A 432 -6.38 1.64 3.19
C MET A 432 -6.10 0.50 2.22
N GLU A 433 -4.82 0.17 2.14
CA GLU A 433 -4.28 -0.80 1.21
C GLU A 433 -4.53 -2.22 1.70
N ASN A 434 -4.86 -3.13 0.78
CA ASN A 434 -4.88 -4.55 1.11
C ASN A 434 -3.44 -5.10 1.26
N MET A 435 -3.26 -6.12 2.10
CA MET A 435 -1.96 -6.79 2.23
C MET A 435 -1.75 -7.67 0.98
N LYS A 436 -0.82 -7.25 0.11
CA LYS A 436 -0.40 -7.95 -1.11
C LYS A 436 1.12 -7.93 -1.26
N ARG A 437 1.65 -8.82 -2.10
CA ARG A 437 3.05 -8.75 -2.59
C ARG A 437 3.19 -7.60 -3.59
N GLY A 438 4.29 -6.85 -3.54
CA GLY A 438 4.62 -5.79 -4.50
C GLY A 438 5.79 -4.93 -4.04
N GLU A 439 6.50 -4.27 -4.96
CA GLU A 439 7.66 -3.40 -4.65
C GLU A 439 7.27 -2.25 -3.70
N ASP A 440 6.08 -1.71 -3.88
CA ASP A 440 5.45 -0.68 -3.04
C ASP A 440 4.61 -1.25 -1.87
N ARG A 441 4.64 -2.57 -1.65
CA ARG A 441 3.84 -3.28 -0.64
C ARG A 441 4.75 -4.18 0.21
N VAL A 442 4.37 -5.44 0.42
CA VAL A 442 5.26 -6.47 0.96
C VAL A 442 6.20 -6.90 -0.16
N ASP A 443 7.43 -6.35 -0.12
CA ASP A 443 8.48 -6.54 -1.12
C ASP A 443 9.10 -7.95 -1.07
N VAL A 444 8.31 -8.91 -1.53
CA VAL A 444 8.60 -10.35 -1.57
C VAL A 444 8.27 -10.85 -2.96
N GLN A 445 9.31 -11.19 -3.74
CA GLN A 445 9.16 -11.77 -5.07
C GLN A 445 8.26 -13.01 -5.02
N GLY A 446 7.18 -13.05 -5.82
CA GLY A 446 6.27 -14.19 -5.87
C GLY A 446 6.96 -15.49 -6.31
N LEU A 447 6.30 -16.63 -6.07
CA LEU A 447 6.67 -17.93 -6.62
C LEU A 447 5.76 -18.24 -7.81
N GLU A 448 6.39 -18.62 -8.93
CA GLU A 448 5.73 -19.21 -10.09
C GLU A 448 5.33 -20.66 -9.80
N THR A 449 4.37 -21.22 -10.52
CA THR A 449 4.02 -22.66 -10.40
C THR A 449 5.16 -23.58 -10.86
N THR A 450 6.17 -23.04 -11.56
CA THR A 450 7.36 -23.74 -12.04
C THR A 450 8.52 -23.74 -11.03
N ASP A 451 8.53 -22.84 -10.03
CA ASP A 451 9.58 -22.70 -9.00
C ASP A 451 9.51 -23.85 -7.96
N ASN A 452 9.86 -25.07 -8.39
CA ASN A 452 9.71 -26.31 -7.62
C ASN A 452 11.03 -26.90 -7.11
N ALA A 453 12.14 -26.18 -7.27
CA ALA A 453 13.47 -26.62 -6.85
C ALA A 453 14.28 -25.46 -6.26
N ALA A 454 15.38 -25.80 -5.58
CA ALA A 454 16.34 -24.81 -5.14
C ALA A 454 17.20 -24.32 -6.32
N PRO A 455 17.56 -23.02 -6.36
CA PRO A 455 17.39 -22.07 -5.26
C PRO A 455 16.05 -21.29 -5.27
N GLU A 456 15.25 -21.35 -6.32
CA GLU A 456 14.04 -20.53 -6.50
C GLU A 456 12.97 -20.75 -5.43
N ILE A 457 12.69 -22.00 -5.08
CA ILE A 457 11.70 -22.42 -4.07
C ILE A 457 12.00 -21.88 -2.65
N THR A 458 13.18 -21.31 -2.42
CA THR A 458 13.64 -20.96 -1.07
C THR A 458 12.94 -19.77 -0.43
N GLY A 459 12.04 -19.09 -1.15
CA GLY A 459 11.22 -18.01 -0.61
C GLY A 459 10.21 -17.49 -1.63
N GLY A 460 9.58 -16.37 -1.33
CA GLY A 460 8.41 -15.85 -2.04
C GLY A 460 7.08 -16.12 -1.33
N TYR A 461 7.17 -16.53 -0.07
CA TYR A 461 6.03 -16.81 0.80
C TYR A 461 5.65 -15.60 1.66
N ILE A 462 4.35 -15.39 1.82
CA ILE A 462 3.77 -14.66 2.96
C ILE A 462 2.93 -15.68 3.72
N TRP A 463 3.02 -15.68 5.04
CA TRP A 463 2.33 -16.64 5.89
C TRP A 463 1.78 -15.96 7.15
N THR A 464 0.79 -16.59 7.78
CA THR A 464 0.11 -16.06 8.96
C THR A 464 0.08 -17.02 10.13
N ILE A 465 -0.08 -16.46 11.31
CA ILE A 465 -0.63 -17.14 12.48
C ILE A 465 -2.07 -16.64 12.65
N ASP A 466 -3.05 -17.35 12.12
CA ASP A 466 -4.48 -17.01 12.23
C ASP A 466 -5.36 -18.27 12.10
N ARG A 467 -6.68 -18.11 12.18
CA ARG A 467 -7.66 -19.14 11.80
C ARG A 467 -7.45 -19.56 10.34
N SER A 468 -7.74 -20.82 10.05
CA SER A 468 -7.66 -21.36 8.68
C SER A 468 -8.72 -20.73 7.77
N ASP A 469 -8.31 -20.18 6.63
CA ASP A 469 -9.20 -19.74 5.55
C ASP A 469 -9.20 -20.76 4.39
N PHE A 470 -10.26 -20.77 3.56
CA PHE A 470 -10.48 -21.79 2.53
C PHE A 470 -9.56 -21.67 1.31
N ASN A 471 -8.94 -20.50 1.11
CA ASN A 471 -8.01 -20.21 0.00
C ASN A 471 -6.53 -20.25 0.43
N GLU A 472 -6.24 -20.75 1.64
CA GLU A 472 -4.89 -20.84 2.20
C GLU A 472 -4.55 -22.27 2.61
N TYR A 473 -3.27 -22.63 2.58
CA TYR A 473 -2.85 -23.94 3.10
C TYR A 473 -2.53 -23.83 4.59
N ALA A 474 -3.47 -24.28 5.43
CA ALA A 474 -3.35 -24.32 6.88
C ALA A 474 -2.71 -25.62 7.39
N PHE A 475 -1.73 -25.52 8.30
CA PHE A 475 -1.09 -26.67 8.95
C PHE A 475 -0.70 -26.40 10.40
N ARG A 476 -0.25 -27.45 11.11
CA ARG A 476 0.25 -27.40 12.49
C ARG A 476 1.57 -28.16 12.59
N LEU A 477 2.41 -27.74 13.54
CA LEU A 477 3.69 -28.39 13.85
C LEU A 477 3.50 -29.42 14.96
N ALA A 478 4.15 -30.58 14.84
CA ALA A 478 4.10 -31.61 15.86
C ALA A 478 4.81 -31.14 17.15
N GLY A 479 4.23 -31.46 18.32
CA GLY A 479 4.80 -31.13 19.63
C GLY A 479 4.41 -29.76 20.20
N TYR A 480 3.81 -28.87 19.40
CA TYR A 480 3.23 -27.62 19.92
C TYR A 480 1.81 -27.87 20.42
N ASN A 481 1.59 -27.62 21.72
CA ASN A 481 0.29 -27.81 22.35
C ASN A 481 -0.69 -26.75 21.85
N ASN A 482 -1.79 -27.22 21.28
CA ASN A 482 -2.86 -26.35 20.81
C ASN A 482 -3.57 -25.69 21.99
N TYR A 483 -3.96 -24.43 21.85
CA TYR A 483 -5.08 -23.92 22.63
C TYR A 483 -6.30 -24.80 22.33
N PRO A 484 -6.91 -25.51 23.31
CA PRO A 484 -8.12 -26.28 23.10
C PRO A 484 -9.33 -25.35 23.11
N GLY A 485 -9.29 -24.33 22.25
CA GLY A 485 -10.44 -23.49 21.98
C GLY A 485 -11.52 -24.37 21.36
N ASN A 486 -12.58 -24.62 22.13
CA ASN A 486 -13.71 -25.51 21.86
C ASN A 486 -13.86 -25.85 20.37
N GLU A 487 -13.70 -27.13 20.03
CA GLU A 487 -13.75 -27.68 18.67
C GLU A 487 -15.06 -27.34 17.94
N ASN A 488 -16.11 -26.95 18.68
CA ASN A 488 -17.39 -26.48 18.18
C ASN A 488 -17.50 -24.94 18.07
N GLY A 489 -16.37 -24.19 18.03
CA GLY A 489 -16.38 -22.72 18.14
C GLY A 489 -15.12 -21.96 17.73
N GLY A 490 -14.60 -22.17 16.51
CA GLY A 490 -13.86 -21.16 15.72
C GLY A 490 -12.60 -20.50 16.34
N SER A 491 -11.96 -21.14 17.32
CA SER A 491 -10.92 -20.51 18.18
C SER A 491 -9.54 -21.18 18.10
N SER A 492 -9.31 -22.05 17.12
CA SER A 492 -7.97 -22.60 16.82
C SER A 492 -7.19 -21.68 15.89
N SER A 493 -6.00 -21.26 16.31
CA SER A 493 -4.97 -20.70 15.43
C SER A 493 -4.30 -21.81 14.59
N TRP A 494 -3.75 -21.43 13.44
CA TRP A 494 -3.01 -22.28 12.50
C TRP A 494 -1.80 -21.52 11.93
N ILE A 495 -0.88 -22.24 11.29
CA ILE A 495 0.07 -21.64 10.35
C ILE A 495 -0.59 -21.71 8.98
N ASN A 496 -0.83 -20.57 8.33
CA ASN A 496 -1.40 -20.55 6.98
C ASN A 496 -0.38 -20.02 5.98
N ILE A 497 -0.23 -20.71 4.85
CA ILE A 497 0.48 -20.16 3.69
C ILE A 497 -0.53 -19.26 2.95
N THR A 498 -0.37 -17.96 3.16
CA THR A 498 -1.24 -16.89 2.64
C THR A 498 -0.89 -16.53 1.20
N TYR A 499 0.39 -16.55 0.85
CA TYR A 499 0.89 -16.48 -0.52
C TYR A 499 2.06 -17.47 -0.71
N PRO A 500 2.13 -18.24 -1.83
CA PRO A 500 1.08 -18.42 -2.84
C PRO A 500 -0.25 -18.93 -2.27
N LYS A 501 -1.36 -18.60 -2.92
CA LYS A 501 -2.70 -19.06 -2.52
C LYS A 501 -2.86 -20.56 -2.82
N ALA A 502 -3.78 -21.23 -2.12
CA ALA A 502 -3.88 -22.69 -2.10
C ALA A 502 -4.24 -23.34 -3.45
N ASP A 503 -4.79 -22.57 -4.39
CA ASP A 503 -5.12 -22.94 -5.76
C ASP A 503 -3.89 -23.00 -6.69
N VAL A 504 -2.87 -22.18 -6.44
CA VAL A 504 -1.62 -22.12 -7.21
C VAL A 504 -0.40 -22.68 -6.48
N LEU A 505 -0.51 -22.94 -5.17
CA LEU A 505 0.57 -23.50 -4.35
C LEU A 505 0.88 -24.97 -4.74
N THR A 506 2.09 -25.23 -5.22
CA THR A 506 2.49 -26.59 -5.62
C THR A 506 2.81 -27.49 -4.43
N ILE A 507 2.76 -28.81 -4.64
CA ILE A 507 3.19 -29.81 -3.64
C ILE A 507 4.65 -29.59 -3.19
N PRO A 508 5.64 -29.43 -4.09
CA PRO A 508 7.01 -29.10 -3.68
C PRO A 508 7.11 -27.82 -2.86
N GLN A 509 6.41 -26.74 -3.23
CA GLN A 509 6.46 -25.45 -2.54
C GLN A 509 5.85 -25.54 -1.13
N ARG A 510 4.72 -26.22 -1.00
CA ARG A 510 4.10 -26.55 0.29
C ARG A 510 5.07 -27.33 1.17
N ASP A 511 5.61 -28.44 0.65
CA ASP A 511 6.45 -29.35 1.41
C ASP A 511 7.77 -28.69 1.83
N TYR A 512 8.37 -27.84 0.97
CA TYR A 512 9.52 -27.03 1.35
C TYR A 512 9.22 -26.12 2.55
N PHE A 513 8.13 -25.35 2.50
CA PHE A 513 7.79 -24.41 3.57
C PHE A 513 7.45 -25.14 4.89
N VAL A 514 6.64 -26.20 4.82
CA VAL A 514 6.30 -27.04 5.98
C VAL A 514 7.55 -27.66 6.60
N ASN A 515 8.48 -28.16 5.81
CA ASN A 515 9.75 -28.71 6.30
C ASN A 515 10.63 -27.62 6.95
N TYR A 516 10.74 -26.44 6.34
CA TYR A 516 11.48 -25.30 6.92
C TYR A 516 10.94 -24.91 8.30
N MET A 517 9.62 -24.79 8.44
CA MET A 517 8.98 -24.49 9.73
C MET A 517 9.14 -25.63 10.74
N THR A 518 9.15 -26.89 10.28
CA THR A 518 9.37 -28.07 11.12
C THR A 518 10.82 -28.13 11.63
N GLU A 519 11.81 -27.83 10.80
CA GLU A 519 13.22 -27.72 11.22
C GLU A 519 13.42 -26.60 12.25
N PHE A 520 12.84 -25.42 12.00
CA PHE A 520 12.90 -24.29 12.94
C PHE A 520 12.31 -24.65 14.31
N ALA A 521 11.11 -25.25 14.33
CA ALA A 521 10.47 -25.73 15.56
C ALA A 521 11.28 -26.80 16.30
N GLY A 522 11.91 -27.72 15.56
CA GLY A 522 12.79 -28.75 16.11
C GLY A 522 14.06 -28.17 16.75
N VAL A 523 14.58 -27.06 16.21
CA VAL A 523 15.72 -26.35 16.79
C VAL A 523 15.32 -25.56 18.04
N MET A 524 14.20 -24.85 18.02
CA MET A 524 13.70 -24.10 19.19
C MET A 524 13.37 -24.99 20.39
N THR A 525 12.85 -26.20 20.14
CA THR A 525 12.59 -27.20 21.20
C THR A 525 13.83 -28.02 21.60
N GLY A 526 14.98 -27.78 20.94
CA GLY A 526 16.22 -28.53 21.14
C GLY A 526 17.25 -27.81 22.02
N PRO A 527 18.29 -28.53 22.49
CA PRO A 527 19.34 -27.96 23.35
C PRO A 527 20.25 -26.94 22.65
N THR A 528 20.13 -26.79 21.33
CA THR A 528 20.89 -25.84 20.51
C THR A 528 20.05 -24.62 20.10
N ALA A 529 18.86 -24.41 20.68
CA ALA A 529 17.98 -23.29 20.33
C ALA A 529 18.70 -21.94 20.31
N LEU A 530 19.54 -21.69 21.33
CA LEU A 530 20.27 -20.44 21.53
C LEU A 530 21.70 -20.46 20.95
N ASP A 531 22.06 -21.45 20.11
CA ASP A 531 23.37 -21.48 19.45
C ASP A 531 23.45 -20.38 18.38
N PRO A 532 24.46 -19.49 18.40
CA PRO A 532 24.50 -18.31 17.54
C PRO A 532 24.68 -18.62 16.04
N VAL A 533 24.96 -19.87 15.67
CA VAL A 533 25.20 -20.31 14.28
C VAL A 533 24.15 -21.32 13.82
N ASN A 534 23.76 -22.25 14.69
CA ASN A 534 22.92 -23.41 14.39
C ASN A 534 21.53 -23.33 15.01
N GLY A 535 21.31 -22.40 15.95
CA GLY A 535 20.07 -22.15 16.65
C GLY A 535 19.08 -21.31 15.84
N TYR A 536 18.22 -20.57 16.54
CA TYR A 536 17.24 -19.67 15.93
C TYR A 536 17.83 -18.70 14.88
N PRO A 537 19.05 -18.14 15.02
CA PRO A 537 19.59 -17.18 14.04
C PRO A 537 19.80 -17.78 12.64
N LYS A 538 19.77 -19.11 12.49
CA LYS A 538 19.80 -19.78 11.18
C LYS A 538 18.48 -19.60 10.41
N TYR A 539 17.34 -19.54 11.10
CA TYR A 539 16.00 -19.61 10.51
C TYR A 539 15.24 -18.29 10.46
N ILE A 540 15.51 -17.38 11.41
CA ILE A 540 14.83 -16.08 11.49
C ILE A 540 15.79 -14.91 11.24
N ASP A 541 15.28 -13.86 10.63
CA ASP A 541 15.91 -12.55 10.70
C ASP A 541 15.64 -11.92 12.06
N VAL A 542 16.64 -11.95 12.93
CA VAL A 542 16.52 -11.63 14.36
C VAL A 542 16.05 -10.19 14.58
N ASP A 543 16.52 -9.26 13.76
CA ASP A 543 16.26 -7.83 13.96
C ASP A 543 14.80 -7.50 13.54
N SER A 544 14.25 -8.11 12.48
CA SER A 544 12.80 -8.00 12.18
C SER A 544 11.92 -8.68 13.24
N TRP A 545 12.34 -9.81 13.80
CA TRP A 545 11.59 -10.47 14.88
C TRP A 545 11.54 -9.61 16.16
N ILE A 546 12.61 -8.86 16.44
CA ILE A 546 12.65 -7.84 17.48
C ILE A 546 11.69 -6.69 17.15
N ASP A 547 11.70 -6.15 15.93
CA ASP A 547 10.85 -5.01 15.56
C ASP A 547 9.35 -5.34 15.59
N GLY A 548 8.92 -6.49 15.06
CA GLY A 548 7.52 -6.91 15.14
C GLY A 548 7.07 -7.14 16.59
N TYR A 549 7.87 -7.86 17.40
CA TYR A 549 7.56 -8.05 18.82
C TYR A 549 7.53 -6.73 19.61
N LEU A 550 8.42 -5.78 19.28
CA LEU A 550 8.40 -4.43 19.84
C LEU A 550 7.11 -3.68 19.49
N LEU A 551 6.63 -3.77 18.25
CA LEU A 551 5.39 -3.13 17.82
C LEU A 551 4.19 -3.70 18.61
N ASP A 552 4.01 -5.02 18.59
CA ASP A 552 2.86 -5.71 19.21
C ASP A 552 2.83 -5.50 20.74
N VAL A 553 3.99 -5.58 21.39
CA VAL A 553 4.13 -5.26 22.82
C VAL A 553 3.89 -3.78 23.07
N PHE A 554 4.38 -2.87 22.24
CA PHE A 554 4.20 -1.44 22.45
C PHE A 554 2.73 -1.05 22.35
N VAL A 555 2.03 -1.39 21.26
CA VAL A 555 0.60 -1.11 21.09
C VAL A 555 -0.28 -1.93 22.05
N LYS A 556 0.29 -2.97 22.66
CA LYS A 556 -0.35 -3.94 23.56
C LYS A 556 -1.51 -4.66 22.87
N ASP A 557 -1.23 -5.24 21.71
CA ASP A 557 -2.20 -6.00 20.94
C ASP A 557 -2.73 -7.20 21.74
N PRO A 558 -4.06 -7.36 21.90
CA PRO A 558 -4.62 -8.49 22.60
C PRO A 558 -4.67 -9.81 21.80
N ASP A 559 -4.44 -9.78 20.50
CA ASP A 559 -4.30 -10.96 19.65
C ASP A 559 -2.84 -11.24 19.22
N ALA A 560 -1.91 -10.43 19.76
CA ALA A 560 -0.45 -10.55 19.72
C ALA A 560 0.04 -12.01 19.72
N LEU A 561 0.81 -12.35 18.68
CA LEU A 561 1.57 -13.61 18.55
C LEU A 561 0.68 -14.87 18.58
N ARG A 562 -0.64 -14.71 18.34
CA ARG A 562 -1.65 -15.76 18.47
C ARG A 562 -2.65 -15.80 17.32
N LEU A 563 -3.11 -14.66 16.79
CA LEU A 563 -4.03 -14.55 15.66
C LEU A 563 -3.73 -13.30 14.83
N SER A 564 -4.08 -13.33 13.54
CA SER A 564 -4.00 -12.19 12.61
C SER A 564 -2.59 -11.57 12.43
N HIS A 565 -1.55 -12.33 12.75
CA HIS A 565 -0.14 -11.94 12.56
C HIS A 565 0.39 -12.39 11.20
N PHE A 566 1.11 -11.50 10.51
CA PHE A 566 1.64 -11.72 9.17
C PHE A 566 3.17 -11.71 9.17
N PHE A 567 3.76 -12.59 8.37
CA PHE A 567 5.19 -12.82 8.28
C PHE A 567 5.61 -13.03 6.83
N SER A 568 6.86 -12.75 6.51
CA SER A 568 7.41 -12.99 5.17
C SER A 568 8.57 -13.99 5.14
N LYS A 569 8.80 -14.59 3.98
CA LYS A 569 10.02 -15.37 3.67
C LYS A 569 10.51 -15.03 2.26
N PRO A 570 11.36 -14.00 2.07
CA PRO A 570 11.91 -13.68 0.75
C PRO A 570 12.82 -14.79 0.20
N ARG A 571 12.95 -14.87 -1.14
CA ARG A 571 13.87 -15.84 -1.81
C ARG A 571 15.29 -15.68 -1.26
N TYR A 572 15.96 -16.80 -1.05
CA TYR A 572 17.31 -16.89 -0.46
C TYR A 572 17.43 -16.31 0.97
N GLY A 573 16.31 -15.95 1.61
CA GLY A 573 16.25 -15.33 2.93
C GLY A 573 15.67 -16.21 4.04
N LYS A 574 15.72 -15.66 5.25
CA LYS A 574 15.15 -16.22 6.48
C LYS A 574 13.67 -15.85 6.62
N LEU A 575 13.02 -16.24 7.72
CA LEU A 575 11.70 -15.74 8.11
C LEU A 575 11.81 -14.35 8.72
N TYR A 576 10.95 -13.42 8.31
CA TYR A 576 10.86 -12.06 8.86
C TYR A 576 9.50 -11.85 9.55
N ASN A 577 9.49 -11.00 10.58
CA ASN A 577 8.27 -10.49 11.23
C ASN A 577 8.13 -8.99 10.92
N ASP A 578 7.78 -8.69 9.67
CA ASP A 578 7.91 -7.35 9.09
C ASP A 578 6.60 -6.77 8.51
N ILE A 579 5.44 -7.33 8.89
CA ILE A 579 4.12 -6.97 8.33
C ILE A 579 3.13 -6.63 9.46
N ALA A 580 2.82 -5.34 9.59
CA ALA A 580 1.87 -4.81 10.57
C ALA A 580 0.41 -4.96 10.10
N TRP A 581 -0.50 -5.48 10.95
CA TRP A 581 -1.91 -5.73 10.62
C TRP A 581 -2.87 -5.78 11.84
N ASP A 582 -4.13 -5.38 11.63
CA ASP A 582 -5.30 -5.52 12.54
C ASP A 582 -5.19 -4.93 13.98
N TYR A 583 -4.80 -3.66 14.10
CA TYR A 583 -4.55 -3.00 15.40
C TYR A 583 -5.77 -2.21 15.95
N ASP A 584 -7.01 -2.57 15.63
CA ASP A 584 -8.22 -1.84 16.07
C ASP A 584 -8.55 -1.99 17.57
N ARG A 585 -8.07 -3.05 18.21
CA ARG A 585 -8.30 -3.40 19.63
C ARG A 585 -7.13 -3.03 20.55
N THR A 586 -6.38 -2.00 20.19
CA THR A 586 -5.10 -1.66 20.82
C THR A 586 -5.04 -0.25 21.37
N MET A 587 -3.99 0.01 22.18
CA MET A 587 -3.64 1.33 22.72
C MET A 587 -4.73 1.99 23.57
N GLY A 588 -5.41 1.19 24.39
CA GLY A 588 -6.46 1.64 25.27
C GLY A 588 -7.82 1.70 24.57
N SER A 589 -8.12 0.71 23.73
CA SER A 589 -9.40 0.49 23.07
C SER A 589 -10.53 0.15 24.05
N THR A 590 -11.75 0.04 23.54
CA THR A 590 -12.90 -0.49 24.31
C THR A 590 -13.09 -2.01 24.25
N ASP A 591 -12.11 -2.77 23.72
CA ASP A 591 -12.04 -4.23 23.90
C ASP A 591 -11.74 -4.57 25.38
N GLY A 592 -10.93 -3.75 26.05
CA GLY A 592 -10.71 -3.80 27.49
C GLY A 592 -9.57 -4.70 27.95
N ARG A 593 -9.05 -5.60 27.09
CA ARG A 593 -7.82 -6.37 27.38
C ARG A 593 -6.57 -5.46 27.41
N ASP A 594 -6.61 -4.37 26.65
CA ASP A 594 -5.52 -3.41 26.43
C ASP A 594 -5.69 -2.09 27.21
N ILE A 595 -6.83 -1.87 27.90
CA ILE A 595 -7.16 -0.61 28.59
C ILE A 595 -6.09 -0.15 29.60
N ASP A 596 -5.42 -1.09 30.27
CA ASP A 596 -4.29 -0.80 31.14
C ASP A 596 -2.99 -0.68 30.32
N PRO A 597 -2.34 0.50 30.25
CA PRO A 597 -1.05 0.68 29.58
C PRO A 597 0.11 0.00 30.31
N CYS A 598 -0.09 -0.41 31.56
CA CYS A 598 0.90 -1.13 32.36
C CYS A 598 0.74 -2.66 32.22
N GLY A 599 1.85 -3.37 32.39
CA GLY A 599 1.91 -4.83 32.34
C GLY A 599 1.90 -5.40 30.91
N MET A 600 2.19 -6.70 30.80
CA MET A 600 1.91 -7.41 29.55
C MET A 600 0.40 -7.62 29.37
N ILE A 601 -0.01 -7.99 28.16
CA ILE A 601 -1.38 -8.44 27.94
C ILE A 601 -1.59 -9.75 28.70
N ASN A 602 -2.62 -9.84 29.56
CA ASN A 602 -2.86 -10.99 30.45
C ASN A 602 -3.19 -12.32 29.71
N TYR A 603 -3.20 -12.31 28.37
CA TYR A 603 -3.39 -13.48 27.51
C TYR A 603 -2.12 -13.97 26.80
N VAL A 604 -1.05 -13.15 26.75
CA VAL A 604 0.31 -13.70 26.67
C VAL A 604 0.59 -14.19 28.09
N PRO A 605 0.83 -15.49 28.31
CA PRO A 605 0.89 -16.04 29.65
C PRO A 605 2.06 -15.45 30.43
N THR A 606 1.81 -14.42 31.24
CA THR A 606 2.67 -14.16 32.38
C THR A 606 2.60 -15.38 33.28
N PHE A 607 3.69 -16.15 33.33
CA PHE A 607 4.08 -16.88 34.53
C PHE A 607 2.90 -17.57 35.25
N ASN A 608 2.19 -18.47 34.56
CA ASN A 608 1.19 -19.33 35.18
C ASN A 608 1.74 -20.75 35.35
N PRO A 609 2.29 -21.13 36.52
CA PRO A 609 2.69 -22.51 36.79
C PRO A 609 1.50 -23.50 36.82
N ALA A 610 0.26 -23.01 36.75
CA ALA A 610 -0.97 -23.78 36.76
C ALA A 610 -1.65 -23.83 35.37
N GLY A 611 -0.94 -24.39 34.38
CA GLY A 611 -1.55 -25.34 33.43
C GLY A 611 -2.15 -24.83 32.11
N ASP A 612 -2.39 -23.53 31.92
CA ASP A 612 -2.95 -23.00 30.66
C ASP A 612 -1.87 -22.73 29.58
N ASN A 613 -1.29 -23.80 29.04
CA ASN A 613 -0.27 -23.77 27.97
C ASN A 613 -0.91 -23.61 26.59
N GLY A 614 -1.03 -22.39 26.06
CA GLY A 614 -2.04 -22.08 25.05
C GLY A 614 -1.72 -21.12 23.90
N THR A 615 -0.46 -20.88 23.51
CA THR A 615 -0.14 -20.26 22.21
C THR A 615 0.50 -21.28 21.27
N LEU A 616 0.30 -21.14 19.95
CA LEU A 616 0.90 -22.04 18.95
C LEU A 616 2.44 -22.05 18.98
N PHE A 617 3.06 -21.03 19.56
CA PHE A 617 4.47 -20.76 19.46
C PHE A 617 5.01 -20.15 20.74
N ASN A 618 5.60 -20.98 21.61
CA ASN A 618 6.35 -20.48 22.75
C ASN A 618 7.81 -20.10 22.42
N TYR A 619 8.05 -19.64 21.18
CA TYR A 619 9.38 -19.17 20.78
C TYR A 619 9.78 -17.90 21.52
N TRP A 620 8.83 -17.01 21.83
CA TRP A 620 9.12 -15.69 22.38
C TRP A 620 9.66 -15.74 23.81
N GLU A 621 9.17 -16.66 24.66
CA GLU A 621 9.78 -16.91 25.97
C GLU A 621 11.23 -17.38 25.81
N GLN A 622 11.48 -18.35 24.93
CA GLN A 622 12.82 -18.91 24.66
C GLN A 622 13.79 -17.90 24.03
N LEU A 623 13.29 -17.01 23.17
CA LEU A 623 14.08 -15.91 22.60
C LEU A 623 14.43 -14.89 23.69
N LEU A 624 13.50 -14.54 24.58
CA LEU A 624 13.77 -13.60 25.68
C LEU A 624 14.63 -14.20 26.81
N GLU A 625 14.77 -15.53 26.89
CA GLU A 625 15.75 -16.22 27.72
C GLU A 625 17.20 -16.09 27.20
N ASP A 626 17.39 -15.84 25.90
CA ASP A 626 18.72 -15.57 25.33
C ASP A 626 19.19 -14.15 25.65
N VAL A 627 20.32 -14.04 26.35
CA VAL A 627 20.98 -12.77 26.64
C VAL A 627 21.36 -11.99 25.37
N ASP A 628 21.68 -12.67 24.25
CA ASP A 628 22.02 -11.99 23.00
C ASP A 628 20.79 -11.39 22.32
N PHE A 629 19.64 -12.08 22.34
CA PHE A 629 18.37 -11.56 21.85
C PHE A 629 17.83 -10.46 22.77
N TYR A 630 17.76 -10.69 24.08
CA TYR A 630 17.21 -9.74 25.05
C TYR A 630 17.98 -8.41 25.08
N VAL A 631 19.32 -8.47 25.01
CA VAL A 631 20.14 -7.25 24.92
C VAL A 631 19.93 -6.51 23.58
N ARG A 632 19.75 -7.22 22.45
CA ARG A 632 19.41 -6.58 21.16
C ARG A 632 18.00 -5.96 21.18
N PHE A 633 17.02 -6.63 21.77
CA PHE A 633 15.66 -6.12 21.96
C PHE A 633 15.67 -4.82 22.77
N ALA A 634 16.43 -4.81 23.87
CA ALA A 634 16.59 -3.62 24.70
C ALA A 634 17.39 -2.51 23.98
N ASP A 635 18.49 -2.83 23.28
CA ASP A 635 19.22 -1.88 22.42
C ASP A 635 18.29 -1.22 21.40
N ARG A 636 17.44 -2.01 20.73
CA ARG A 636 16.50 -1.54 19.70
C ARG A 636 15.37 -0.70 20.27
N TRP A 637 14.81 -1.06 21.44
CA TRP A 637 13.90 -0.18 22.16
C TRP A 637 14.54 1.19 22.39
N TYR A 638 15.75 1.26 22.95
CA TYR A 638 16.37 2.55 23.26
C TYR A 638 16.78 3.39 22.04
N ASP A 639 17.14 2.76 20.91
CA ASP A 639 17.31 3.44 19.62
C ASP A 639 16.00 4.13 19.20
N LEU A 640 14.89 3.39 19.17
CA LEU A 640 13.55 3.90 18.81
C LEU A 640 13.01 4.90 19.84
N ARG A 641 13.29 4.70 21.13
CA ARG A 641 12.74 5.46 22.27
C ARG A 641 13.40 6.81 22.48
N LEU A 642 14.72 6.88 22.26
CA LEU A 642 15.50 8.11 22.44
C LEU A 642 15.52 8.95 21.17
N ASN A 643 15.69 8.33 20.00
CA ASN A 643 15.98 9.03 18.75
C ASN A 643 14.99 8.71 17.61
N GLY A 644 14.20 7.64 17.72
CA GLY A 644 13.23 7.20 16.72
C GLY A 644 11.76 7.51 17.08
N PRO A 645 10.80 6.72 16.56
CA PRO A 645 9.38 7.04 16.65
C PRO A 645 8.76 6.76 18.03
N PHE A 646 9.40 5.99 18.91
CA PHE A 646 8.95 5.77 20.29
C PHE A 646 9.33 6.94 21.23
N ASN A 647 9.67 8.11 20.70
CA ASN A 647 9.89 9.33 21.48
C ASN A 647 8.59 10.15 21.57
N THR A 648 8.17 10.59 22.77
CA THR A 648 7.01 11.50 22.98
C THR A 648 7.02 12.74 22.06
N ALA A 649 8.19 13.27 21.72
CA ALA A 649 8.34 14.42 20.82
C ALA A 649 8.03 14.11 19.36
N TYR A 650 8.04 12.83 18.96
CA TYR A 650 7.54 12.33 17.69
C TYR A 650 6.08 11.89 17.82
N MET A 651 5.77 11.12 18.87
CA MET A 651 4.50 10.45 19.05
C MET A 651 3.32 11.39 19.22
N ASN A 652 3.45 12.44 20.04
CA ASN A 652 2.35 13.37 20.26
C ASN A 652 1.99 14.15 18.97
N PRO A 653 2.97 14.69 18.19
CA PRO A 653 2.69 15.25 16.86
C PRO A 653 2.07 14.27 15.85
N LEU A 654 2.47 12.99 15.85
CA LEU A 654 1.83 11.98 14.98
C LEU A 654 0.35 11.79 15.34
N VAL A 655 0.04 11.64 16.64
CA VAL A 655 -1.34 11.57 17.15
C VAL A 655 -2.13 12.83 16.78
N ASP A 656 -1.57 14.01 17.00
CA ASP A 656 -2.22 15.28 16.66
C ASP A 656 -2.44 15.43 15.14
N GLY A 657 -1.50 14.97 14.32
CA GLY A 657 -1.61 15.01 12.85
C GLY A 657 -2.70 14.09 12.31
N LEU A 658 -2.85 12.89 12.85
CA LEU A 658 -3.94 11.96 12.48
C LEU A 658 -5.30 12.46 13.02
N ALA A 659 -5.35 12.91 14.27
CA ALA A 659 -6.57 13.44 14.87
C ALA A 659 -7.06 14.74 14.20
N ALA A 660 -6.15 15.57 13.70
CA ALA A 660 -6.50 16.77 12.92
C ALA A 660 -7.12 16.43 11.56
N GLN A 661 -6.75 15.30 10.94
CA GLN A 661 -7.39 14.81 9.71
C GLN A 661 -8.82 14.35 9.99
N VAL A 662 -9.05 13.56 11.04
CA VAL A 662 -10.41 13.18 11.46
C VAL A 662 -11.24 14.44 11.79
N SER A 663 -10.65 15.34 12.59
CA SER A 663 -11.25 16.59 13.07
C SER A 663 -12.52 16.43 13.93
N ALA A 664 -12.86 17.49 14.66
CA ALA A 664 -14.09 17.52 15.45
C ALA A 664 -15.37 17.59 14.59
N GLU A 665 -15.31 18.07 13.34
CA GLU A 665 -16.52 18.24 12.51
C GLU A 665 -16.99 16.92 11.88
N ALA A 666 -16.10 16.12 11.31
CA ALA A 666 -16.46 14.79 10.80
C ALA A 666 -16.84 13.86 11.97
N TYR A 667 -16.10 13.91 13.09
CA TYR A 667 -16.44 13.12 14.28
C TYR A 667 -17.82 13.47 14.86
N THR A 668 -18.27 14.72 14.72
CA THR A 668 -19.65 15.10 15.10
C THR A 668 -20.69 14.41 14.20
N ARG A 669 -20.41 14.27 12.90
CA ARG A 669 -21.30 13.55 11.95
C ARG A 669 -21.27 12.04 12.19
N GLU A 670 -20.09 11.48 12.47
CA GLU A 670 -19.90 10.07 12.88
C GLU A 670 -20.77 9.69 14.09
N ILE A 671 -20.69 10.46 15.19
CA ILE A 671 -21.54 10.27 16.38
C ILE A 671 -23.02 10.33 16.00
N ALA A 672 -23.43 11.36 15.24
CA ALA A 672 -24.82 11.56 14.86
C ALA A 672 -25.41 10.41 14.02
N ARG A 673 -24.56 9.65 13.31
CA ARG A 673 -24.94 8.45 12.54
C ARG A 673 -24.94 7.18 13.40
N TRP A 674 -23.90 6.93 14.20
CA TRP A 674 -23.63 5.61 14.78
C TRP A 674 -23.75 5.49 16.30
N ASP A 675 -23.67 6.60 17.04
CA ASP A 675 -23.71 6.60 18.50
C ASP A 675 -25.16 6.65 19.02
N THR A 676 -25.88 5.56 18.78
CA THR A 676 -27.26 5.39 19.25
C THR A 676 -27.29 4.89 20.70
N PRO A 677 -28.36 5.15 21.48
CA PRO A 677 -28.51 4.59 22.82
C PRO A 677 -28.53 3.04 22.88
N ALA A 678 -28.73 2.37 21.74
CA ALA A 678 -28.70 0.90 21.63
C ALA A 678 -27.31 0.34 21.31
N SER A 679 -26.40 1.16 20.78
CA SER A 679 -25.01 0.81 20.47
C SER A 679 -24.04 1.38 21.52
N ASN A 680 -24.06 2.70 21.76
CA ASN A 680 -23.11 3.44 22.64
C ASN A 680 -21.62 3.08 22.40
N ASP A 681 -21.33 2.55 21.21
CA ASP A 681 -20.07 1.89 20.84
C ASP A 681 -19.16 2.81 20.01
N TYR A 682 -19.70 3.88 19.42
CA TYR A 682 -19.00 4.70 18.40
C TYR A 682 -18.69 6.13 18.86
N GLY A 683 -19.40 6.64 19.87
CA GLY A 683 -19.06 7.92 20.50
C GLY A 683 -17.87 7.82 21.47
N PRO A 684 -17.39 8.96 22.01
CA PRO A 684 -16.29 8.98 22.96
C PRO A 684 -16.67 8.22 24.24
N ARG A 685 -15.74 7.45 24.82
CA ARG A 685 -15.99 6.66 26.02
C ARG A 685 -16.46 7.58 27.15
N ASN A 686 -17.65 7.35 27.69
CA ASN A 686 -18.27 8.23 28.68
C ASN A 686 -17.84 7.88 30.13
N SER A 687 -16.56 7.56 30.32
CA SER A 687 -16.03 7.10 31.61
C SER A 687 -14.55 7.50 31.78
N ASN A 688 -14.12 7.63 33.04
CA ASN A 688 -12.72 7.89 33.40
C ASN A 688 -12.07 6.55 33.80
N PRO A 689 -11.18 5.97 32.97
CA PRO A 689 -10.56 4.69 33.29
C PRO A 689 -9.60 4.82 34.48
N THR A 690 -9.59 3.77 35.32
CA THR A 690 -8.67 3.63 36.45
C THR A 690 -7.80 2.41 36.20
N VAL A 691 -6.50 2.61 35.96
CA VAL A 691 -5.55 1.59 35.50
C VAL A 691 -4.16 1.82 36.13
N CYS A 692 -3.39 0.74 36.38
CA CYS A 692 -2.20 0.77 37.26
C CYS A 692 -2.30 1.68 38.52
N SER A 693 -3.44 1.63 39.21
CA SER A 693 -3.80 2.46 40.40
C SER A 693 -3.86 3.98 40.19
N ALA A 694 -3.75 4.46 38.95
CA ALA A 694 -3.92 5.86 38.56
C ALA A 694 -5.23 6.04 37.77
N ALA A 695 -5.95 7.12 38.03
CA ALA A 695 -7.01 7.57 37.13
C ALA A 695 -6.41 8.53 36.09
N TYR A 696 -6.92 8.51 34.85
CA TYR A 696 -6.61 9.55 33.87
C TYR A 696 -7.00 10.95 34.40
N GLY A 697 -8.05 11.00 35.23
CA GLY A 697 -8.36 12.15 36.10
C GLY A 697 -9.39 13.12 35.51
N LEU A 698 -9.92 12.84 34.33
CA LEU A 698 -10.92 13.65 33.64
C LEU A 698 -12.01 12.76 33.03
N THR A 699 -13.22 13.30 32.91
CA THR A 699 -14.28 12.67 32.11
C THR A 699 -13.91 12.76 30.64
N ILE A 700 -13.90 11.61 29.97
CA ILE A 700 -13.85 11.53 28.51
C ILE A 700 -15.31 11.59 28.04
N ASN A 701 -15.59 12.50 27.10
CA ASN A 701 -16.95 12.77 26.56
C ASN A 701 -16.95 13.64 25.29
N THR A 702 -15.78 13.88 24.70
CA THR A 702 -15.60 14.64 23.46
C THR A 702 -14.46 14.01 22.67
N TYR A 703 -14.38 14.30 21.37
CA TYR A 703 -13.30 13.81 20.51
C TYR A 703 -11.92 14.14 21.08
N GLN A 704 -11.69 15.42 21.42
CA GLN A 704 -10.40 15.85 21.97
C GLN A 704 -10.04 15.09 23.25
N ARG A 705 -11.00 14.73 24.10
CA ARG A 705 -10.73 13.95 25.31
C ARG A 705 -10.33 12.50 25.03
N GLU A 706 -10.82 11.90 23.95
CA GLU A 706 -10.32 10.59 23.48
C GLU A 706 -8.89 10.69 22.97
N VAL A 707 -8.59 11.72 22.17
CA VAL A 707 -7.24 12.00 21.66
C VAL A 707 -6.26 12.30 22.81
N ASP A 708 -6.68 13.07 23.81
CA ASP A 708 -5.89 13.35 25.03
C ASP A 708 -5.65 12.06 25.85
N PHE A 709 -6.67 11.20 25.97
CA PHE A 709 -6.54 9.90 26.63
C PHE A 709 -5.58 8.97 25.88
N PHE A 710 -5.66 8.91 24.55
CA PHE A 710 -4.78 8.11 23.71
C PHE A 710 -3.31 8.49 23.91
N LYS A 711 -2.99 9.79 23.87
CA LYS A 711 -1.65 10.29 24.22
C LYS A 711 -1.25 9.91 25.64
N TRP A 712 -2.15 10.04 26.61
CA TRP A 712 -1.86 9.66 28.00
C TRP A 712 -1.55 8.17 28.13
N TRP A 713 -2.31 7.30 27.47
CA TRP A 713 -2.09 5.85 27.45
C TRP A 713 -0.72 5.53 26.85
N LEU A 714 -0.40 6.09 25.68
CA LEU A 714 0.90 5.91 25.00
C LEU A 714 2.08 6.39 25.87
N ASN A 715 1.95 7.56 26.50
CA ASN A 715 3.00 8.08 27.39
C ASN A 715 3.15 7.21 28.65
N ARG A 716 2.06 6.66 29.19
CA ARG A 716 2.12 5.72 30.32
C ARG A 716 2.72 4.38 29.92
N ARG A 717 2.46 3.92 28.68
CA ARG A 717 3.03 2.70 28.09
C ARG A 717 4.54 2.81 27.91
N MET A 718 5.02 3.91 27.34
CA MET A 718 6.46 4.20 27.21
C MET A 718 7.18 4.16 28.56
N VAL A 719 6.64 4.85 29.57
CA VAL A 719 7.20 4.85 30.94
C VAL A 719 7.20 3.45 31.55
N TRP A 720 6.15 2.65 31.35
CA TRP A 720 6.13 1.27 31.83
C TRP A 720 7.19 0.39 31.14
N MET A 721 7.42 0.58 29.83
CA MET A 721 8.44 -0.16 29.10
C MET A 721 9.86 0.22 29.53
N ASP A 722 10.13 1.52 29.72
CA ASP A 722 11.40 2.04 30.25
C ASP A 722 11.70 1.47 31.66
N ASP A 723 10.79 1.70 32.62
CA ASP A 723 11.03 1.46 34.05
C ASP A 723 10.78 0.02 34.51
N THR A 724 9.80 -0.67 33.93
CA THR A 724 9.27 -1.94 34.48
C THR A 724 9.50 -3.16 33.59
N HIS A 725 9.39 -3.01 32.27
CA HIS A 725 9.59 -4.15 31.36
C HIS A 725 11.06 -4.42 31.08
N LEU A 726 11.81 -3.36 30.74
CA LEU A 726 13.23 -3.46 30.45
C LEU A 726 14.08 -3.21 31.69
N ASN A 727 13.81 -2.13 32.44
CA ASN A 727 14.55 -1.73 33.65
C ASN A 727 16.09 -1.60 33.45
N LEU A 728 16.58 -1.66 32.21
CA LEU A 728 17.97 -1.50 31.84
C LEU A 728 18.09 -0.27 30.96
N HIS A 729 18.52 0.86 31.51
CA HIS A 729 18.77 2.06 30.73
C HIS A 729 20.16 2.01 30.08
N PRO A 730 20.38 2.62 28.90
CA PRO A 730 21.73 2.81 28.38
C PRO A 730 22.51 3.82 29.25
N PRO A 731 23.86 3.73 29.31
CA PRO A 731 24.68 4.81 29.83
C PRO A 731 24.54 6.05 28.93
N THR A 732 25.00 7.22 29.37
CA THR A 732 25.01 8.42 28.51
C THR A 732 26.44 8.77 28.09
N VAL A 733 26.70 8.81 26.79
CA VAL A 733 27.97 9.28 26.22
C VAL A 733 27.81 10.74 25.84
N ASN A 734 28.63 11.61 26.44
CA ASN A 734 28.68 13.04 26.14
C ASN A 734 30.07 13.37 25.61
N ILE A 735 30.18 13.68 24.31
CA ILE A 735 31.46 14.04 23.70
C ILE A 735 31.62 15.56 23.63
N ALA A 736 32.73 16.08 24.17
CA ALA A 736 33.09 17.49 24.15
C ALA A 736 34.56 17.70 23.74
N GLY A 737 34.77 18.33 22.57
CA GLY A 737 36.10 18.75 22.11
C GLY A 737 37.03 17.60 21.70
N THR A 738 37.77 17.04 22.64
CA THR A 738 38.67 15.87 22.46
C THR A 738 38.51 14.88 23.63
N THR A 739 37.32 14.81 24.21
CA THR A 739 37.07 14.05 25.43
C THR A 739 35.65 13.50 25.45
N ALA A 740 35.52 12.19 25.73
CA ALA A 740 34.24 11.54 26.00
C ALA A 740 34.02 11.43 27.52
N VAL A 741 32.91 11.99 28.00
CA VAL A 741 32.43 11.81 29.37
C VAL A 741 31.29 10.80 29.32
N ILE A 742 31.47 9.65 29.95
CA ILE A 742 30.48 8.58 29.98
C ILE A 742 29.88 8.52 31.38
N THR A 743 28.55 8.60 31.45
CA THR A 743 27.79 8.55 32.70
C THR A 743 27.08 7.20 32.81
N PRO A 744 27.17 6.47 33.94
CA PRO A 744 26.42 5.24 34.14
C PRO A 744 24.91 5.43 33.97
N ALA A 745 24.22 4.37 33.58
CA ALA A 745 22.77 4.38 33.43
C ALA A 745 22.06 4.64 34.79
N PRO A 746 20.92 5.36 34.82
CA PRO A 746 20.19 5.61 36.07
C PRO A 746 19.73 4.35 36.82
N SER A 747 19.43 3.27 36.08
CA SER A 747 19.05 1.95 36.63
C SER A 747 20.19 0.93 36.67
N ALA A 748 21.46 1.35 36.50
CA ALA A 748 22.60 0.44 36.54
C ALA A 748 22.66 -0.31 37.89
N PRO A 749 22.79 -1.65 37.89
CA PRO A 749 22.88 -2.43 39.12
C PRO A 749 24.00 -1.93 40.05
N GLY A 750 23.73 -1.87 41.35
CA GLY A 750 24.66 -1.36 42.34
C GLY A 750 25.91 -2.24 42.43
N GLY A 751 27.05 -1.73 41.93
CA GLY A 751 28.31 -2.47 41.82
C GLY A 751 28.71 -2.84 40.38
N SER A 752 27.85 -2.58 39.39
CA SER A 752 28.18 -2.69 37.97
C SER A 752 29.35 -1.76 37.59
N THR A 753 30.19 -2.21 36.65
CA THR A 753 31.32 -1.44 36.11
C THR A 753 30.98 -0.95 34.71
N LEU A 754 31.19 0.34 34.45
CA LEU A 754 31.00 0.94 33.14
C LEU A 754 32.19 0.60 32.22
N TYR A 755 31.92 0.04 31.05
CA TYR A 755 32.90 -0.28 30.02
C TYR A 755 32.60 0.44 28.71
N TYR A 756 33.64 0.77 27.96
CA TYR A 756 33.52 1.40 26.64
C TYR A 756 34.58 0.92 25.66
N THR A 757 34.34 1.12 24.36
CA THR A 757 35.35 0.96 23.30
C THR A 757 35.56 2.27 22.54
N LEU A 758 36.66 2.37 21.78
CA LEU A 758 37.01 3.53 20.94
C LEU A 758 37.18 3.17 19.44
N ASP A 759 36.88 1.92 19.09
CA ASP A 759 36.93 1.37 17.72
C ASP A 759 35.53 1.13 17.12
N GLY A 760 34.47 1.37 17.90
CA GLY A 760 33.08 1.10 17.52
C GLY A 760 32.63 -0.35 17.68
N SER A 761 33.43 -1.22 18.31
CA SER A 761 33.00 -2.56 18.70
C SER A 761 32.12 -2.52 19.97
N ASP A 762 31.25 -3.51 20.15
CA ASP A 762 30.51 -3.65 21.39
C ASP A 762 31.49 -4.02 22.54
N PRO A 763 31.43 -3.36 23.72
CA PRO A 763 32.16 -3.79 24.91
C PRO A 763 31.86 -5.23 25.35
N ARG A 764 30.78 -5.83 24.84
CA ARG A 764 30.27 -7.17 25.12
C ARG A 764 30.50 -8.12 23.93
N LEU A 765 30.87 -9.36 24.21
CA LEU A 765 30.88 -10.48 23.27
C LEU A 765 29.52 -11.22 23.28
N PRO A 766 29.18 -12.00 22.24
CA PRO A 766 28.08 -12.97 22.29
C PRO A 766 28.12 -13.82 23.58
N GLY A 767 26.96 -14.08 24.17
CA GLY A 767 26.83 -14.73 25.48
C GLY A 767 27.20 -13.87 26.69
N GLY A 768 27.52 -12.58 26.52
CA GLY A 768 27.62 -11.60 27.62
C GLY A 768 29.01 -11.39 28.22
N ALA A 769 30.05 -12.09 27.78
CA ALA A 769 31.42 -11.87 28.25
C ALA A 769 31.97 -10.49 27.83
N LEU A 770 32.98 -9.97 28.54
CA LEU A 770 33.66 -8.73 28.14
C LEU A 770 34.53 -8.92 26.89
N SER A 771 34.46 -7.95 25.97
CA SER A 771 35.35 -7.85 24.81
C SER A 771 36.78 -7.50 25.24
N LEU A 772 37.78 -8.00 24.50
CA LEU A 772 39.19 -7.61 24.71
C LEU A 772 39.45 -6.12 24.42
N ASN A 773 38.56 -5.48 23.66
CA ASN A 773 38.63 -4.05 23.35
C ASN A 773 37.88 -3.17 24.39
N ALA A 774 37.23 -3.78 25.39
CA ALA A 774 36.48 -3.09 26.43
C ALA A 774 37.41 -2.46 27.48
N ILE A 775 37.31 -1.15 27.63
CA ILE A 775 38.07 -0.34 28.59
C ILE A 775 37.17 0.00 29.77
N ALA A 776 37.60 -0.33 30.99
CA ALA A 776 36.89 0.06 32.21
C ALA A 776 36.95 1.59 32.40
N TYR A 777 35.80 2.23 32.52
CA TYR A 777 35.69 3.68 32.65
C TYR A 777 36.11 4.14 34.06
N SER A 778 37.20 4.91 34.11
CA SER A 778 37.79 5.45 35.36
C SER A 778 37.84 6.99 35.38
N GLY A 779 37.36 7.64 34.33
CA GLY A 779 37.38 9.09 34.15
C GLY A 779 37.23 9.45 32.66
N PRO A 780 37.15 10.76 32.32
CA PRO A 780 36.94 11.21 30.96
C PRO A 780 37.98 10.66 29.97
N ALA A 781 37.52 10.02 28.90
CA ALA A 781 38.38 9.35 27.93
C ALA A 781 38.90 10.33 26.87
N ALA A 782 40.21 10.38 26.66
CA ALA A 782 40.83 11.26 25.66
C ALA A 782 40.62 10.70 24.23
N LEU A 783 40.15 11.56 23.33
CA LEU A 783 39.92 11.23 21.92
C LEU A 783 41.02 11.86 21.06
N THR A 784 41.89 11.02 20.51
CA THR A 784 43.10 11.43 19.76
C THR A 784 42.94 11.35 18.23
N GLN A 785 41.86 10.72 17.76
CA GLN A 785 41.53 10.54 16.34
C GLN A 785 40.01 10.49 16.16
N SER A 786 39.53 10.42 14.91
CA SER A 786 38.11 10.17 14.64
C SER A 786 37.69 8.80 15.17
N THR A 787 36.73 8.77 16.09
CA THR A 787 36.43 7.59 16.91
C THR A 787 34.92 7.45 17.15
N TRP A 788 34.47 6.19 17.17
CA TRP A 788 33.16 5.80 17.67
C TRP A 788 33.30 5.36 19.14
N VAL A 789 32.52 5.96 20.03
CA VAL A 789 32.49 5.63 21.45
C VAL A 789 31.22 4.83 21.73
N TYR A 790 31.41 3.58 22.15
CA TYR A 790 30.34 2.62 22.44
C TYR A 790 30.44 2.24 23.92
N ALA A 791 29.34 2.27 24.67
CA ALA A 791 29.37 2.05 26.12
C ALA A 791 28.24 1.16 26.66
N ARG A 792 28.56 0.30 27.62
CA ARG A 792 27.62 -0.51 28.42
C ARG A 792 28.06 -0.55 29.88
N THR A 793 27.12 -0.73 30.81
CA THR A 793 27.47 -1.20 32.15
C THR A 793 27.46 -2.73 32.18
N TYR A 794 28.40 -3.31 32.94
CA TYR A 794 28.59 -4.74 33.09
C TYR A 794 28.48 -5.14 34.55
N ASP A 795 27.62 -6.12 34.82
CA ASP A 795 27.50 -6.84 36.08
C ASP A 795 27.56 -8.34 35.73
N PRO A 796 28.49 -9.13 36.29
CA PRO A 796 28.59 -10.56 36.00
C PRO A 796 27.40 -11.39 36.53
N THR A 797 26.48 -10.78 37.27
CA THR A 797 25.29 -11.42 37.87
C THR A 797 23.96 -10.99 37.24
N GLN A 798 23.98 -10.09 36.27
CA GLN A 798 22.78 -9.55 35.59
C GLN A 798 23.01 -9.45 34.07
N PRO A 799 21.95 -9.35 33.25
CA PRO A 799 22.10 -8.94 31.86
C PRO A 799 22.77 -7.54 31.78
N PRO A 800 23.71 -7.32 30.85
CA PRO A 800 24.34 -6.01 30.68
C PRO A 800 23.35 -4.99 30.11
N THR A 801 23.54 -3.71 30.42
CA THR A 801 22.62 -2.67 29.95
C THR A 801 22.69 -2.45 28.43
N PRO A 802 21.63 -1.86 27.84
CA PRO A 802 21.64 -1.32 26.50
C PRO A 802 22.84 -0.45 26.15
N LEU A 803 23.10 -0.38 24.85
CA LEU A 803 24.27 0.23 24.24
C LEU A 803 24.01 1.68 23.86
N GLU A 804 24.79 2.59 24.44
CA GLU A 804 24.87 3.97 23.95
C GLU A 804 26.02 4.10 22.96
N ARG A 805 25.81 4.92 21.91
CA ARG A 805 26.77 5.16 20.83
C ARG A 805 26.83 6.65 20.50
N ASP A 806 28.04 7.21 20.44
CA ASP A 806 28.27 8.57 19.93
C ASP A 806 29.57 8.63 19.10
N TRP A 807 29.71 9.65 18.25
CA TRP A 807 30.82 9.80 17.32
C TRP A 807 31.41 11.21 17.35
N GLN A 808 32.74 11.29 17.24
CA GLN A 808 33.43 12.56 17.02
C GLN A 808 34.61 12.41 16.06
N SER A 809 34.79 13.44 15.22
CA SER A 809 36.03 13.68 14.50
C SER A 809 36.82 14.84 15.11
N VAL A 810 38.05 14.55 15.50
CA VAL A 810 39.03 15.53 16.00
C VAL A 810 39.46 16.54 14.91
N LEU A 811 39.17 16.26 13.63
CA LEU A 811 39.61 17.08 12.49
C LEU A 811 38.59 18.12 12.00
N SER A 812 37.33 18.09 12.44
CA SER A 812 36.27 18.97 11.91
C SER A 812 35.72 20.02 12.89
N GLY A 813 35.95 19.86 14.19
CA GLY A 813 35.51 20.82 15.22
C GLY A 813 34.00 21.06 15.31
N GLN A 814 33.19 20.19 14.68
CA GLN A 814 31.72 20.27 14.74
C GLN A 814 31.19 19.65 16.06
N PRO A 815 30.05 20.12 16.59
CA PRO A 815 29.34 19.45 17.67
C PRO A 815 28.97 18.01 17.30
N SER A 816 28.88 17.13 18.31
CA SER A 816 28.35 15.78 18.13
C SER A 816 26.88 15.83 17.72
N GLY A 817 26.58 15.25 16.57
CA GLY A 817 25.24 14.74 16.28
C GLY A 817 25.31 13.24 16.42
N ARG A 818 24.36 12.64 17.15
CA ARG A 818 24.17 11.17 17.21
C ARG A 818 23.94 10.65 15.79
N PHE A 819 24.99 10.18 15.13
CA PHE A 819 24.88 9.61 13.80
C PHE A 819 24.39 8.17 13.91
N HIS A 820 23.10 7.96 13.63
CA HIS A 820 22.55 6.62 13.45
C HIS A 820 23.35 5.86 12.39
N GLN A 821 24.07 4.83 12.81
CA GLN A 821 24.28 3.65 11.96
C GLN A 821 23.05 2.76 12.05
N SER A 822 21.92 3.26 11.56
CA SER A 822 20.83 2.43 11.07
C SER A 822 21.30 1.78 9.76
N GLY A 823 22.09 0.71 9.90
CA GLY A 823 22.22 -0.27 8.83
C GLY A 823 20.81 -0.72 8.48
N HIS A 824 20.41 -0.55 7.23
CA HIS A 824 19.02 -0.73 6.74
C HIS A 824 18.02 0.41 7.00
N LEU A 825 18.41 1.66 6.73
CA LEU A 825 17.45 2.57 6.08
C LEU A 825 17.08 2.04 4.68
N ARG A 826 15.94 1.33 4.58
CA ARG A 826 15.09 1.39 3.37
C ARG A 826 14.56 2.84 3.27
N ASN A 827 15.40 3.74 2.76
CA ASN A 827 15.04 5.13 2.52
C ASN A 827 13.83 5.19 1.55
N PRO A 828 12.64 5.67 1.96
CA PRO A 828 11.44 5.63 1.11
C PRO A 828 11.51 6.55 -0.11
N LEU A 829 12.50 7.46 -0.20
CA LEU A 829 12.54 8.54 -1.19
C LEU A 829 13.89 8.65 -1.91
N ARG A 830 14.44 7.52 -2.40
CA ARG A 830 15.47 7.54 -3.46
C ARG A 830 15.29 6.42 -4.49
N PRO A 831 15.27 6.73 -5.80
CA PRO A 831 15.29 5.71 -6.83
C PRO A 831 16.63 4.94 -6.76
N ARG A 832 16.55 3.64 -6.46
CA ARG A 832 17.74 2.79 -6.31
C ARG A 832 18.29 2.41 -7.69
N ARG A 833 19.58 2.66 -7.90
CA ARG A 833 20.30 2.19 -9.10
C ARG A 833 20.27 0.66 -9.17
N LYS A 834 19.74 0.09 -10.26
CA LYS A 834 19.87 -1.34 -10.59
C LYS A 834 21.35 -1.75 -10.53
N ARG A 835 21.72 -2.62 -9.59
CA ARG A 835 22.96 -3.40 -9.68
C ARG A 835 22.67 -4.60 -10.57
N ARG A 836 23.38 -4.70 -11.69
CA ARG A 836 23.49 -5.94 -12.45
C ARG A 836 24.20 -7.00 -11.60
N LEU A 837 23.65 -8.21 -11.57
CA LEU A 837 24.38 -9.43 -11.90
C LEU A 837 23.50 -10.22 -12.86
#